data_AF-A0A372DKE4-F1
#
_entry.id   AF-A0A372DKE4-F1
#
_cell.length_a   1.000
_cell.length_b   1.000
_cell.length_c   1.000
_cell.angle_alpha   90.00
_cell.angle_beta   90.00
_cell.angle_gamma   90.00
#
_symmetry.space_group_name_H-M   'P 1'
#
loop_
_entity.id
_entity.type
_entity.pdbx_description
1 polymer ?
#
loop_
_entity_poly.entity_id
_entity_poly.type
_entity_poly.pdbx_seq_one_letter_code
_entity_poly.pdbx_strand_id
1 'polypeptide(L)'
;MTDLKNLYIVTISIHGLLRGSNLELGRDADTGGQTKYVVELARSLAQRPEIDRVDLITRRIQDPKVSADYAQPIEPLSPKSQIVRLSAGPRRYLRKEVLWPHLDIFADEVLRYLRTVGRTPDLIHSHYADAGYVGSRVAGWLGVPLVHTGHSLGRVKLQRMLEQGSKPAALEEQFHFNTRIEAEEVTLASASLIVASTQQEVQEQYQVYDNYQPDRMVVIPPGTELQQFYPPPAQWPTPPIQAQLDRFLTDPQKPIILALSRAERRKNVASLVRAYGESPELQSLANLVLVLGSRTDIAAMEPGPRQVMTELMLLIDRYDLYGKVAYPKHHQSTDVADLYRLATQTRGVFINPALTEPFGLTLIEAAASGLPVVATNDGGPRDILAACTNGQLVDPLNLDQIRSALYQALTQPDRWQQWSEQGLAGVRRTFSWEAHTEKYLQQIRQLLQPKALHVGSALSVTTPAHRQRQEVSTNPLIRAEHLFISDIDNTLIGDREGLDRLLAQLLVRDRAIGFGVATGRTLPSTLETLQDWQIPLPDVLITAVGSEIHYGPDLVPDTRWRQYISHNWQPNAIRNALNDIEGLVLQPAANQRSHKISYWIDPQIAPQVRQIRQYLRRQGLNVRLISSHGQYLDILPWRASKGDALRYCALKWGFLIKNLLVAGDSGNDVSMLRGNTRAVVVGNHSRELDRLRTHPNIYFAEGHYAWGILEGLAHYQIPGFADRPPSPLVYPSPIARFGSSSIAGDRPGGPKQPTLQRALS
;
A
#
# COMPACT_ATOMS: atom_id res chain seq x y z
N MET A 1 -27.41 -7.46 -18.59
CA MET A 1 -26.03 -7.44 -18.08
C MET A 1 -25.35 -6.22 -18.69
N THR A 2 -25.00 -5.21 -17.90
CA THR A 2 -24.26 -4.05 -18.40
C THR A 2 -22.86 -4.51 -18.81
N ASP A 3 -22.57 -4.43 -20.10
CA ASP A 3 -21.26 -4.71 -20.68
C ASP A 3 -20.26 -3.74 -20.04
N LEU A 4 -19.31 -4.23 -19.24
CA LEU A 4 -18.21 -3.41 -18.71
C LEU A 4 -17.34 -3.01 -19.90
N LYS A 5 -17.57 -1.82 -20.44
CA LYS A 5 -16.75 -1.23 -21.49
C LYS A 5 -16.07 0.02 -20.96
N ASN A 6 -14.88 0.26 -21.49
CA ASN A 6 -14.06 1.44 -21.26
C ASN A 6 -13.54 1.61 -19.83
N LEU A 7 -13.19 0.54 -19.11
CA LEU A 7 -12.69 0.63 -17.73
C LEU A 7 -11.37 1.40 -17.64
N TYR A 8 -11.25 2.24 -16.62
CA TYR A 8 -10.02 2.89 -16.18
C TYR A 8 -9.54 2.28 -14.87
N ILE A 9 -8.40 1.60 -14.92
CA ILE A 9 -7.77 0.96 -13.76
C ILE A 9 -6.52 1.74 -13.37
N VAL A 10 -6.40 2.08 -12.08
CA VAL A 10 -5.16 2.58 -11.50
C VAL A 10 -4.52 1.45 -10.70
N THR A 11 -3.30 1.03 -11.07
CA THR A 11 -2.49 0.14 -10.25
C THR A 11 -1.38 0.93 -9.54
N ILE A 12 -1.11 0.61 -8.27
CA ILE A 12 -0.14 1.33 -7.44
C ILE A 12 0.92 0.34 -6.94
N SER A 13 2.19 0.63 -7.23
CA SER A 13 3.36 -0.09 -6.71
C SER A 13 4.50 0.91 -6.45
N ILE A 14 4.81 1.18 -5.17
CA ILE A 14 5.59 2.37 -4.79
C ILE A 14 7.09 2.08 -4.68
N HIS A 15 7.49 1.08 -3.89
CA HIS A 15 8.89 0.71 -3.74
C HIS A 15 9.47 -0.03 -4.95
N GLY A 16 10.80 -0.16 -4.95
CA GLY A 16 11.56 -0.82 -6.01
C GLY A 16 11.82 0.06 -7.22
N LEU A 17 12.57 -0.49 -8.18
CA LEU A 17 12.87 0.17 -9.45
C LEU A 17 11.94 -0.35 -10.54
N LEU A 18 10.99 0.50 -10.95
CA LEU A 18 9.96 0.14 -11.92
C LEU A 18 10.18 0.86 -13.26
N ARG A 19 10.37 0.11 -14.35
CA ARG A 19 10.43 0.57 -15.74
C ARG A 19 9.88 -0.49 -16.69
N GLY A 20 9.45 -0.08 -17.88
CA GLY A 20 8.79 -0.95 -18.84
C GLY A 20 9.75 -1.91 -19.53
N SER A 21 10.97 -1.50 -19.85
CA SER A 21 11.97 -2.33 -20.53
C SER A 21 13.20 -2.55 -19.66
N ASN A 22 13.91 -3.66 -19.87
CA ASN A 22 15.18 -3.96 -19.18
C ASN A 22 15.08 -3.90 -17.64
N LEU A 23 13.99 -4.39 -17.05
CA LEU A 23 13.81 -4.42 -15.59
C LEU A 23 15.09 -4.91 -14.88
N GLU A 24 15.58 -4.14 -13.91
CA GLU A 24 16.79 -4.47 -13.14
C GLU A 24 16.51 -5.55 -12.07
N LEU A 25 15.92 -6.66 -12.50
CA LEU A 25 15.50 -7.75 -11.62
C LEU A 25 16.68 -8.31 -10.82
N GLY A 26 16.50 -8.43 -9.51
CA GLY A 26 17.52 -8.98 -8.61
C GLY A 26 18.62 -7.99 -8.23
N ARG A 27 18.54 -6.72 -8.66
CA ARG A 27 19.46 -5.66 -8.20
C ARG A 27 19.49 -5.57 -6.68
N ASP A 28 18.32 -5.67 -6.05
CA ASP A 28 18.18 -5.63 -4.60
C ASP A 28 16.89 -6.33 -4.11
N ALA A 29 16.61 -6.28 -2.80
CA ALA A 29 15.43 -6.89 -2.18
C ALA A 29 14.09 -6.20 -2.50
N ASP A 30 14.10 -5.09 -3.23
CA ASP A 30 12.92 -4.26 -3.55
C ASP A 30 12.58 -4.37 -5.05
N THR A 31 13.52 -4.82 -5.89
CA THR A 31 13.37 -4.94 -7.35
C THR A 31 13.43 -6.41 -7.78
N GLY A 32 12.28 -7.02 -8.08
CA GLY A 32 12.20 -8.45 -8.37
C GLY A 32 10.83 -8.89 -8.91
N GLY A 33 10.31 -10.01 -8.42
CA GLY A 33 9.07 -10.62 -8.93
C GLY A 33 7.87 -9.66 -8.95
N GLN A 34 7.71 -8.82 -7.91
CA GLN A 34 6.66 -7.80 -7.86
C GLN A 34 6.78 -6.78 -8.99
N THR A 35 7.97 -6.25 -9.27
CA THR A 35 8.14 -5.22 -10.31
C THR A 35 7.85 -5.77 -11.70
N LYS A 36 8.26 -7.03 -11.97
CA LYS A 36 7.85 -7.74 -13.19
C LYS A 36 6.34 -7.94 -13.24
N TYR A 37 5.74 -8.47 -12.17
CA TYR A 37 4.31 -8.76 -12.09
C TYR A 37 3.44 -7.56 -12.48
N VAL A 38 3.68 -6.39 -11.88
CA VAL A 38 2.79 -5.23 -12.07
C VAL A 38 2.91 -4.63 -13.47
N VAL A 39 4.11 -4.68 -14.08
CA VAL A 39 4.34 -4.21 -15.46
C VAL A 39 3.63 -5.15 -16.45
N GLU A 40 3.78 -6.45 -16.29
CA GLU A 40 3.14 -7.44 -17.17
C GLU A 40 1.62 -7.46 -17.00
N LEU A 41 1.11 -7.31 -15.77
CA LEU A 41 -0.31 -7.13 -15.52
C LEU A 41 -0.86 -5.90 -16.24
N ALA A 42 -0.18 -4.76 -16.16
CA ALA A 42 -0.62 -3.53 -16.83
C ALA A 42 -0.62 -3.65 -18.35
N ARG A 43 0.35 -4.37 -18.93
CA ARG A 43 0.39 -4.70 -20.37
C ARG A 43 -0.77 -5.60 -20.77
N SER A 44 -0.98 -6.69 -20.03
CA SER A 44 -2.02 -7.67 -20.36
C SER A 44 -3.42 -7.09 -20.20
N LEU A 45 -3.68 -6.31 -19.14
CA LEU A 45 -4.95 -5.61 -18.97
C LEU A 45 -5.23 -4.67 -20.14
N ALA A 46 -4.24 -3.92 -20.61
CA ALA A 46 -4.41 -3.00 -21.74
C ALA A 46 -4.77 -3.69 -23.07
N GLN A 47 -4.51 -4.98 -23.21
CA GLN A 47 -4.91 -5.75 -24.41
C GLN A 47 -6.39 -6.15 -24.38
N ARG A 48 -7.04 -6.06 -23.21
CA ARG A 48 -8.44 -6.45 -23.04
C ARG A 48 -9.38 -5.42 -23.66
N PRO A 49 -10.41 -5.83 -24.43
CA PRO A 49 -11.34 -4.90 -25.07
C PRO A 49 -12.15 -4.07 -24.07
N GLU A 50 -12.36 -4.59 -22.86
CA GLU A 50 -13.08 -3.90 -21.78
C GLU A 50 -12.29 -2.73 -21.18
N ILE A 51 -10.96 -2.70 -21.34
CA ILE A 51 -10.07 -1.71 -20.76
C ILE A 51 -9.88 -0.55 -21.73
N ASP A 52 -10.11 0.67 -21.24
CA ASP A 52 -9.75 1.92 -21.94
C ASP A 52 -8.36 2.39 -21.51
N ARG A 53 -8.05 2.31 -20.20
CA ARG A 53 -6.83 2.86 -19.64
C ARG A 53 -6.32 2.11 -18.42
N VAL A 54 -5.01 1.93 -18.33
CA VAL A 54 -4.30 1.44 -17.13
C VAL A 54 -3.15 2.38 -16.78
N ASP A 55 -3.21 3.00 -15.62
CA ASP A 55 -2.09 3.78 -15.09
C ASP A 55 -1.38 3.01 -13.97
N LEU A 56 -0.10 2.67 -14.19
CA LEU A 56 0.77 2.06 -13.19
C LEU A 56 1.57 3.13 -12.46
N ILE A 57 1.05 3.53 -11.30
CA ILE A 57 1.57 4.62 -10.49
C ILE A 57 2.67 4.12 -9.55
N THR A 58 3.82 4.79 -9.60
CA THR A 58 5.01 4.48 -8.78
C THR A 58 5.75 5.76 -8.38
N ARG A 59 6.81 5.64 -7.58
CA ARG A 59 7.62 6.77 -7.13
C ARG A 59 8.63 7.20 -8.19
N ARG A 60 8.71 8.51 -8.43
CA ARG A 60 9.74 9.13 -9.26
C ARG A 60 11.07 9.17 -8.52
N ILE A 61 12.13 8.69 -9.17
CA ILE A 61 13.47 8.59 -8.60
C ILE A 61 14.44 9.33 -9.52
N GLN A 62 15.17 10.29 -8.96
CA GLN A 62 16.24 11.01 -9.62
C GLN A 62 17.52 10.79 -8.81
N ASP A 63 18.26 9.75 -9.19
CA ASP A 63 19.46 9.31 -8.49
C ASP A 63 20.52 8.88 -9.53
N PRO A 64 21.72 9.46 -9.53
CA PRO A 64 22.79 9.11 -10.47
C PRO A 64 23.21 7.63 -10.43
N LYS A 65 22.83 6.87 -9.40
CA LYS A 65 23.19 5.44 -9.23
C LYS A 65 22.26 4.48 -9.97
N VAL A 66 21.18 4.96 -10.58
CA VAL A 66 20.18 4.16 -11.30
C VAL A 66 19.88 4.80 -12.66
N SER A 67 19.16 4.09 -13.53
CA SER A 67 18.81 4.60 -14.86
C SER A 67 18.07 5.94 -14.81
N ALA A 68 18.34 6.82 -15.79
CA ALA A 68 17.60 8.07 -15.96
C ALA A 68 16.11 7.85 -16.29
N ASP A 69 15.70 6.64 -16.71
CA ASP A 69 14.30 6.27 -16.96
C ASP A 69 13.42 6.49 -15.74
N TYR A 70 13.93 6.21 -14.53
CA TYR A 70 13.17 6.38 -13.29
C TYR A 70 12.84 7.84 -12.97
N ALA A 71 13.55 8.78 -13.60
CA ALA A 71 13.30 10.21 -13.51
C ALA A 71 12.23 10.69 -14.50
N GLN A 72 11.81 9.87 -15.47
CA GLN A 72 10.79 10.24 -16.45
C GLN A 72 9.39 10.13 -15.84
N PRO A 73 8.62 11.23 -15.76
CA PRO A 73 7.29 11.24 -15.12
C PRO A 73 6.28 10.27 -15.74
N ILE A 74 6.38 10.02 -17.05
CA ILE A 74 5.49 9.13 -17.79
C ILE A 74 6.35 8.26 -18.69
N GLU A 75 6.06 6.96 -18.72
CA GLU A 75 6.64 6.00 -19.67
C GLU A 75 5.51 5.15 -20.26
N PRO A 76 5.19 5.30 -21.56
CA PRO A 76 4.19 4.48 -22.22
C PRO A 76 4.60 2.99 -22.24
N LEU A 77 3.67 2.10 -21.91
CA LEU A 77 3.83 0.65 -22.02
C LEU A 77 3.10 0.08 -23.25
N SER A 78 1.94 0.66 -23.57
CA SER A 78 1.11 0.36 -24.73
C SER A 78 0.18 1.56 -25.03
N PRO A 79 -0.64 1.54 -26.09
CA PRO A 79 -1.60 2.62 -26.34
C PRO A 79 -2.60 2.87 -25.20
N LYS A 80 -2.87 1.86 -24.36
CA LYS A 80 -3.84 1.92 -23.25
C LYS A 80 -3.19 1.80 -21.87
N SER A 81 -1.87 1.68 -21.77
CA SER A 81 -1.18 1.59 -20.48
C SER A 81 0.14 2.34 -20.41
N GLN A 82 0.45 2.85 -19.22
CA GLN A 82 1.65 3.64 -18.96
C GLN A 82 2.10 3.53 -17.50
N ILE A 83 3.40 3.71 -17.26
CA ILE A 83 3.95 3.97 -15.93
C ILE A 83 3.87 5.46 -15.65
N VAL A 84 3.37 5.83 -14.48
CA VAL A 84 3.26 7.21 -14.00
C VAL A 84 4.10 7.35 -12.74
N ARG A 85 5.11 8.22 -12.78
CA ARG A 85 6.06 8.41 -11.68
C ARG A 85 5.81 9.73 -10.97
N LEU A 86 5.41 9.63 -9.70
CA LEU A 86 5.07 10.78 -8.87
C LEU A 86 6.18 11.08 -7.85
N SER A 87 6.48 12.37 -7.66
CA SER A 87 7.50 12.80 -6.69
C SER A 87 6.97 12.72 -5.27
N ALA A 88 7.61 11.94 -4.40
CA ALA A 88 7.33 11.93 -2.97
C ALA A 88 8.60 11.69 -2.16
N GLY A 89 8.83 12.53 -1.16
CA GLY A 89 10.04 12.51 -0.34
C GLY A 89 11.30 12.97 -1.12
N PRO A 90 12.50 12.62 -0.62
CA PRO A 90 13.77 12.89 -1.28
C PRO A 90 13.79 12.47 -2.76
N ARG A 91 14.62 13.08 -3.60
CA ARG A 91 14.74 12.68 -5.02
C ARG A 91 15.42 11.32 -5.22
N ARG A 92 16.33 10.94 -4.31
CA ARG A 92 17.15 9.73 -4.39
C ARG A 92 16.35 8.43 -4.23
N TYR A 93 16.94 7.30 -4.60
CA TYR A 93 16.33 5.99 -4.34
C TYR A 93 16.20 5.72 -2.83
N LEU A 94 15.08 5.12 -2.42
CA LEU A 94 14.78 4.79 -1.03
C LEU A 94 14.36 3.33 -0.94
N ARG A 95 14.88 2.64 0.09
CA ARG A 95 14.41 1.31 0.48
C ARG A 95 12.96 1.38 0.96
N LYS A 96 12.21 0.29 0.75
CA LYS A 96 10.80 0.22 1.19
C LYS A 96 10.59 0.52 2.67
N GLU A 97 11.54 0.13 3.53
CA GLU A 97 11.45 0.33 4.98
C GLU A 97 11.44 1.82 5.38
N VAL A 98 12.06 2.71 4.60
CA VAL A 98 12.15 4.14 4.92
C VAL A 98 11.12 5.01 4.19
N LEU A 99 10.17 4.39 3.47
CA LEU A 99 9.15 5.14 2.70
C LEU A 99 8.00 5.66 3.56
N TRP A 100 7.75 5.09 4.74
CA TRP A 100 6.57 5.38 5.57
C TRP A 100 6.29 6.89 5.79
N PRO A 101 7.27 7.75 6.09
CA PRO A 101 7.03 9.19 6.28
C PRO A 101 6.55 9.93 5.02
N HIS A 102 6.68 9.32 3.84
CA HIS A 102 6.40 9.94 2.55
C HIS A 102 5.13 9.40 1.88
N LEU A 103 4.47 8.39 2.46
CA LEU A 103 3.31 7.75 1.81
C LEU A 103 2.06 8.65 1.80
N ASP A 104 1.86 9.50 2.80
CA ASP A 104 0.74 10.46 2.79
C ASP A 104 0.95 11.53 1.70
N ILE A 105 2.20 11.99 1.48
CA ILE A 105 2.57 12.87 0.36
C ILE A 105 2.27 12.17 -0.96
N PHE A 106 2.68 10.91 -1.09
CA PHE A 106 2.44 10.13 -2.30
C PHE A 106 0.94 9.96 -2.58
N ALA A 107 0.12 9.70 -1.57
CA ALA A 107 -1.34 9.62 -1.70
C ALA A 107 -1.96 10.94 -2.21
N ASP A 108 -1.49 12.08 -1.69
CA ASP A 108 -1.94 13.40 -2.16
C ASP A 108 -1.50 13.66 -3.62
N GLU A 109 -0.32 13.22 -4.01
CA GLU A 109 0.16 13.31 -5.40
C GLU A 109 -0.63 12.42 -6.35
N VAL A 110 -1.07 11.22 -5.92
CA VAL A 110 -1.98 10.37 -6.69
C VAL A 110 -3.29 11.10 -6.96
N LEU A 111 -3.90 11.71 -5.92
CA LEU A 111 -5.11 12.52 -6.10
C LEU A 111 -4.89 13.68 -7.07
N ARG A 112 -3.77 14.40 -6.93
CA ARG A 112 -3.42 15.51 -7.83
C ARG A 112 -3.30 15.01 -9.27
N TYR A 113 -2.63 13.89 -9.50
CA TYR A 113 -2.51 13.29 -10.82
C TYR A 113 -3.87 12.91 -11.41
N LEU A 114 -4.73 12.23 -10.65
CA LEU A 114 -6.06 11.83 -11.14
C LEU A 114 -6.94 13.03 -11.52
N ARG A 115 -6.78 14.18 -10.84
CA ARG A 115 -7.44 15.43 -11.25
C ARG A 115 -6.94 15.93 -12.60
N THR A 116 -5.64 15.80 -12.89
CA THR A 116 -5.10 16.16 -14.23
C THR A 116 -5.59 15.23 -15.33
N VAL A 117 -5.88 13.97 -14.99
CA VAL A 117 -6.53 13.02 -15.89
C VAL A 117 -7.99 13.40 -16.15
N GLY A 118 -8.66 14.05 -15.19
CA GLY A 118 -10.04 14.50 -15.31
C GLY A 118 -11.07 13.37 -15.26
N ARG A 119 -10.66 12.15 -14.87
CA ARG A 119 -11.49 10.95 -14.80
C ARG A 119 -11.21 10.18 -13.51
N THR A 120 -12.28 9.84 -12.78
CA THR A 120 -12.19 8.94 -11.63
C THR A 120 -11.96 7.50 -12.12
N PRO A 121 -11.00 6.75 -11.56
CA PRO A 121 -10.81 5.35 -11.93
C PRO A 121 -12.00 4.50 -11.47
N ASP A 122 -12.30 3.44 -12.23
CA ASP A 122 -13.35 2.49 -11.88
C ASP A 122 -12.92 1.61 -10.69
N LEU A 123 -11.62 1.40 -10.51
CA LEU A 123 -11.03 0.75 -9.34
C LEU A 123 -9.56 1.13 -9.14
N ILE A 124 -9.06 0.89 -7.93
CA ILE A 124 -7.63 0.96 -7.60
C ILE A 124 -7.12 -0.44 -7.24
N HIS A 125 -6.01 -0.87 -7.83
CA HIS A 125 -5.31 -2.11 -7.49
C HIS A 125 -3.97 -1.79 -6.83
N SER A 126 -3.84 -2.07 -5.53
CA SER A 126 -2.60 -1.83 -4.78
C SER A 126 -1.75 -3.09 -4.64
N HIS A 127 -0.43 -2.93 -4.69
CA HIS A 127 0.54 -4.02 -4.58
C HIS A 127 1.55 -3.78 -3.45
N TYR A 128 1.61 -4.70 -2.47
CA TYR A 128 2.43 -4.60 -1.25
C TYR A 128 1.90 -3.60 -0.20
N ALA A 129 2.43 -3.68 1.02
CA ALA A 129 1.97 -2.94 2.19
C ALA A 129 2.00 -1.40 2.03
N ASP A 130 3.03 -0.86 1.37
CA ASP A 130 3.19 0.58 1.12
C ASP A 130 2.11 1.10 0.15
N ALA A 131 1.88 0.40 -0.95
CA ALA A 131 0.81 0.72 -1.87
C ALA A 131 -0.58 0.42 -1.28
N GLY A 132 -0.71 -0.59 -0.41
CA GLY A 132 -1.95 -0.89 0.32
C GLY A 132 -2.35 0.26 1.24
N TYR A 133 -1.38 0.82 1.97
CA TYR A 133 -1.56 2.02 2.80
C TYR A 133 -2.08 3.21 1.99
N VAL A 134 -1.49 3.47 0.82
CA VAL A 134 -1.90 4.57 -0.08
C VAL A 134 -3.24 4.25 -0.75
N GLY A 135 -3.40 3.06 -1.29
CA GLY A 135 -4.57 2.60 -2.01
C GLY A 135 -5.83 2.66 -1.14
N SER A 136 -5.74 2.23 0.13
CA SER A 136 -6.86 2.32 1.09
C SER A 136 -7.37 3.74 1.30
N ARG A 137 -6.46 4.73 1.31
CA ARG A 137 -6.80 6.15 1.46
C ARG A 137 -7.39 6.71 0.18
N VAL A 138 -6.68 6.58 -0.93
CA VAL A 138 -7.09 7.15 -2.22
C VAL A 138 -8.41 6.54 -2.69
N ALA A 139 -8.56 5.21 -2.57
CA ALA A 139 -9.82 4.54 -2.90
C ALA A 139 -10.97 5.01 -2.01
N GLY A 140 -10.71 5.18 -0.71
CA GLY A 140 -11.65 5.77 0.22
C GLY A 140 -12.09 7.19 -0.18
N TRP A 141 -11.14 8.10 -0.39
CA TRP A 141 -11.43 9.49 -0.74
C TRP A 141 -12.19 9.64 -2.06
N LEU A 142 -11.94 8.76 -3.04
CA LEU A 142 -12.65 8.75 -4.33
C LEU A 142 -13.98 7.99 -4.29
N GLY A 143 -14.18 7.14 -3.28
CA GLY A 143 -15.35 6.25 -3.19
C GLY A 143 -15.34 5.13 -4.23
N VAL A 144 -14.16 4.60 -4.57
CA VAL A 144 -13.97 3.53 -5.58
C VAL A 144 -13.52 2.23 -4.90
N PRO A 145 -13.81 1.05 -5.48
CA PRO A 145 -13.37 -0.21 -4.90
C PRO A 145 -11.83 -0.34 -4.91
N LEU A 146 -11.32 -0.96 -3.84
CA LEU A 146 -9.91 -1.32 -3.70
C LEU A 146 -9.73 -2.82 -3.94
N VAL A 147 -8.89 -3.16 -4.90
CA VAL A 147 -8.31 -4.49 -5.07
C VAL A 147 -6.89 -4.48 -4.50
N HIS A 148 -6.47 -5.55 -3.84
CA HIS A 148 -5.14 -5.62 -3.24
C HIS A 148 -4.44 -6.95 -3.50
N THR A 149 -3.14 -6.90 -3.75
CA THR A 149 -2.25 -8.08 -3.80
C THR A 149 -1.09 -7.85 -2.84
N GLY A 150 -0.95 -8.72 -1.83
CA GLY A 150 0.04 -8.54 -0.77
C GLY A 150 1.48 -8.75 -1.23
N HIS A 151 1.75 -9.73 -2.10
CA HIS A 151 3.08 -10.21 -2.53
C HIS A 151 3.97 -10.78 -1.40
N SER A 152 4.00 -10.13 -0.25
CA SER A 152 4.66 -10.58 0.97
C SER A 152 3.97 -9.95 2.18
N LEU A 153 3.74 -10.75 3.22
CA LEU A 153 3.01 -10.36 4.41
C LEU A 153 3.93 -10.12 5.62
N GLY A 154 3.70 -9.02 6.34
CA GLY A 154 4.50 -8.57 7.47
C GLY A 154 4.49 -9.56 8.65
N ARG A 155 3.31 -10.07 9.05
CA ARG A 155 3.19 -11.05 10.17
C ARG A 155 4.00 -12.32 9.91
N VAL A 156 3.86 -12.90 8.72
CA VAL A 156 4.58 -14.11 8.31
C VAL A 156 6.09 -13.87 8.24
N LYS A 157 6.51 -12.73 7.68
CA LYS A 157 7.93 -12.37 7.64
C LYS A 157 8.51 -12.19 9.05
N LEU A 158 7.80 -11.49 9.94
CA LEU A 158 8.21 -11.28 11.32
C LEU A 158 8.35 -12.61 12.06
N GLN A 159 7.34 -13.48 11.99
CA GLN A 159 7.36 -14.79 12.62
C GLN A 159 8.59 -15.61 12.20
N ARG A 160 8.84 -15.73 10.89
CA ARG A 160 10.00 -16.46 10.36
C ARG A 160 11.34 -15.90 10.84
N MET A 161 11.44 -14.57 10.99
CA MET A 161 12.68 -13.94 11.46
C MET A 161 12.92 -14.16 12.95
N LEU A 162 11.84 -14.18 13.75
CA LEU A 162 11.89 -14.52 15.18
C LEU A 162 12.30 -15.98 15.39
N GLU A 163 11.73 -16.91 14.61
CA GLU A 163 12.11 -18.34 14.63
C GLU A 163 13.59 -18.56 14.25
N GLN A 164 14.17 -17.66 13.45
CA GLN A 164 15.60 -17.65 13.11
C GLN A 164 16.49 -17.01 14.19
N GLY A 165 15.94 -16.65 15.35
CA GLY A 165 16.68 -16.09 16.48
C GLY A 165 16.90 -14.57 16.41
N SER A 166 16.20 -13.84 15.53
CA SER A 166 16.31 -12.38 15.46
C SER A 166 15.67 -11.69 16.66
N LYS A 167 16.26 -10.60 17.14
CA LYS A 167 15.74 -9.84 18.30
C LYS A 167 14.58 -8.91 17.91
N PRO A 168 13.43 -8.92 18.61
CA PRO A 168 12.26 -8.11 18.26
C PRO A 168 12.53 -6.60 18.11
N ALA A 169 13.31 -6.00 19.02
CA ALA A 169 13.60 -4.57 18.99
C ALA A 169 14.39 -4.16 17.73
N ALA A 170 15.41 -4.94 17.35
CA ALA A 170 16.19 -4.70 16.15
C ALA A 170 15.36 -4.87 14.86
N LEU A 171 14.43 -5.84 14.87
CA LEU A 171 13.50 -6.01 13.75
C LEU A 171 12.55 -4.82 13.58
N GLU A 172 12.06 -4.27 14.69
CA GLU A 172 11.19 -3.09 14.63
C GLU A 172 11.94 -1.84 14.15
N GLU A 173 13.16 -1.64 14.62
CA GLU A 173 14.03 -0.54 14.18
C GLU A 173 14.35 -0.63 12.68
N GLN A 174 14.64 -1.84 12.17
CA GLN A 174 15.06 -2.04 10.79
C GLN A 174 13.88 -2.11 9.79
N PHE A 175 12.79 -2.80 10.14
CA PHE A 175 11.72 -3.13 9.21
C PHE A 175 10.37 -2.46 9.51
N HIS A 176 10.26 -1.78 10.66
CA HIS A 176 9.02 -1.11 11.10
C HIS A 176 7.80 -2.03 11.00
N PHE A 177 7.91 -3.25 11.53
CA PHE A 177 6.86 -4.26 11.41
C PHE A 177 5.54 -3.80 12.02
N ASN A 178 5.55 -3.01 13.08
CA ASN A 178 4.31 -2.47 13.65
C ASN A 178 3.56 -1.58 12.65
N THR A 179 4.28 -0.66 11.99
CA THR A 179 3.71 0.21 10.96
C THR A 179 3.23 -0.59 9.76
N ARG A 180 4.05 -1.54 9.30
CA ARG A 180 3.74 -2.40 8.15
C ARG A 180 2.50 -3.26 8.40
N ILE A 181 2.46 -3.98 9.50
CA ILE A 181 1.35 -4.90 9.83
C ILE A 181 0.06 -4.11 10.01
N GLU A 182 0.13 -2.92 10.63
CA GLU A 182 -1.05 -2.07 10.76
C GLU A 182 -1.54 -1.57 9.40
N ALA A 183 -0.63 -1.20 8.47
CA ALA A 183 -1.01 -0.85 7.11
C ALA A 183 -1.65 -2.02 6.35
N GLU A 184 -1.15 -3.24 6.53
CA GLU A 184 -1.72 -4.46 5.96
C GLU A 184 -3.12 -4.74 6.53
N GLU A 185 -3.32 -4.65 7.84
CA GLU A 185 -4.63 -4.80 8.51
C GLU A 185 -5.67 -3.79 8.01
N VAL A 186 -5.24 -2.54 7.89
CA VAL A 186 -6.04 -1.45 7.32
C VAL A 186 -6.45 -1.76 5.88
N THR A 187 -5.51 -2.31 5.10
CA THR A 187 -5.74 -2.67 3.70
C THR A 187 -6.72 -3.81 3.59
N LEU A 188 -6.60 -4.85 4.41
CA LEU A 188 -7.54 -5.97 4.47
C LEU A 188 -8.95 -5.52 4.88
N ALA A 189 -9.07 -4.59 5.83
CA ALA A 189 -10.36 -4.03 6.22
C ALA A 189 -11.02 -3.20 5.10
N SER A 190 -10.20 -2.54 4.26
CA SER A 190 -10.67 -1.61 3.23
C SER A 190 -10.89 -2.26 1.87
N ALA A 191 -10.15 -3.32 1.55
CA ALA A 191 -10.19 -3.98 0.27
C ALA A 191 -11.53 -4.67 0.02
N SER A 192 -12.04 -4.47 -1.19
CA SER A 192 -13.24 -5.15 -1.68
C SER A 192 -12.90 -6.53 -2.27
N LEU A 193 -11.64 -6.72 -2.70
CA LEU A 193 -11.10 -7.97 -3.21
C LEU A 193 -9.61 -8.09 -2.88
N ILE A 194 -9.18 -9.25 -2.39
CA ILE A 194 -7.77 -9.63 -2.26
C ILE A 194 -7.44 -10.66 -3.34
N VAL A 195 -6.43 -10.38 -4.14
CA VAL A 195 -5.89 -11.31 -5.13
C VAL A 195 -4.62 -11.94 -4.54
N ALA A 196 -4.69 -13.24 -4.30
CA ALA A 196 -3.58 -14.07 -3.85
C ALA A 196 -2.99 -14.89 -5.01
N SER A 197 -1.72 -15.29 -4.89
CA SER A 197 -1.05 -16.11 -5.91
C SER A 197 -1.27 -17.60 -5.71
N THR A 198 -1.48 -18.04 -4.47
CA THR A 198 -1.62 -19.45 -4.08
C THR A 198 -2.72 -19.64 -3.04
N GLN A 199 -3.24 -20.87 -2.93
CA GLN A 199 -4.19 -21.20 -1.87
C GLN A 199 -3.54 -21.18 -0.49
N GLN A 200 -2.26 -21.56 -0.42
CA GLN A 200 -1.49 -21.49 0.82
C GLN A 200 -1.36 -20.04 1.33
N GLU A 201 -1.21 -19.06 0.45
CA GLU A 201 -1.22 -17.64 0.84
C GLU A 201 -2.53 -17.27 1.55
N VAL A 202 -3.68 -17.71 1.01
CA VAL A 202 -5.00 -17.49 1.62
C VAL A 202 -5.14 -18.21 2.95
N GLN A 203 -4.90 -19.53 2.95
CA GLN A 203 -5.25 -20.41 4.06
C GLN A 203 -4.27 -20.38 5.22
N GLU A 204 -3.00 -20.05 5.00
CA GLU A 204 -1.96 -20.07 6.05
C GLU A 204 -1.40 -18.68 6.33
N GLN A 205 -1.19 -17.86 5.29
CA GLN A 205 -0.49 -16.57 5.45
C GLN A 205 -1.42 -15.41 5.78
N TYR A 206 -2.58 -15.30 5.12
CA TYR A 206 -3.58 -14.29 5.49
C TYR A 206 -4.37 -14.70 6.74
N GLN A 207 -4.51 -16.00 7.02
CA GLN A 207 -5.24 -16.50 8.20
C GLN A 207 -4.74 -15.91 9.52
N VAL A 208 -3.45 -15.58 9.62
CA VAL A 208 -2.89 -15.00 10.85
C VAL A 208 -3.25 -13.53 11.06
N TYR A 209 -3.95 -12.87 10.13
CA TYR A 209 -4.40 -11.48 10.28
C TYR A 209 -5.77 -11.40 10.95
N ASP A 210 -5.98 -10.34 11.74
CA ASP A 210 -7.25 -10.17 12.45
C ASP A 210 -8.40 -9.81 11.48
N ASN A 211 -8.10 -9.17 10.34
CA ASN A 211 -9.05 -8.91 9.25
C ASN A 211 -9.07 -10.00 8.16
N TYR A 212 -8.73 -11.25 8.49
CA TYR A 212 -8.85 -12.37 7.57
C TYR A 212 -10.31 -12.62 7.16
N GLN A 213 -10.61 -12.41 5.87
CA GLN A 213 -11.95 -12.59 5.29
C GLN A 213 -11.84 -13.41 4.00
N PRO A 214 -11.81 -14.76 4.06
CA PRO A 214 -11.56 -15.62 2.90
C PRO A 214 -12.56 -15.43 1.77
N ASP A 215 -13.81 -15.06 2.07
CA ASP A 215 -14.85 -14.79 1.05
C ASP A 215 -14.53 -13.58 0.15
N ARG A 216 -13.60 -12.72 0.57
CA ARG A 216 -13.09 -11.59 -0.23
C ARG A 216 -11.75 -11.91 -0.88
N MET A 217 -11.25 -13.13 -0.76
CA MET A 217 -9.95 -13.54 -1.28
C MET A 217 -10.14 -14.50 -2.46
N VAL A 218 -9.40 -14.27 -3.53
CA VAL A 218 -9.42 -15.12 -4.72
C VAL A 218 -7.99 -15.41 -5.15
N VAL A 219 -7.73 -16.68 -5.48
CA VAL A 219 -6.46 -17.07 -6.07
C VAL A 219 -6.49 -16.78 -7.57
N ILE A 220 -5.70 -15.79 -8.01
CA ILE A 220 -5.46 -15.50 -9.42
C ILE A 220 -3.94 -15.53 -9.60
N PRO A 221 -3.39 -16.69 -9.98
CA PRO A 221 -1.94 -16.86 -10.01
C PRO A 221 -1.31 -15.96 -11.09
N PRO A 222 -0.05 -15.51 -10.91
CA PRO A 222 0.65 -14.73 -11.92
C PRO A 222 0.77 -15.47 -13.25
N GLY A 223 0.83 -14.70 -14.33
CA GLY A 223 1.07 -15.22 -15.67
C GLY A 223 2.55 -15.38 -16.01
N THR A 224 2.84 -16.22 -17.01
CA THR A 224 4.13 -16.28 -17.71
C THR A 224 3.99 -15.84 -19.17
N GLU A 225 5.07 -15.34 -19.75
CA GLU A 225 5.12 -14.82 -21.12
C GLU A 225 5.26 -15.96 -22.14
N LEU A 226 4.14 -16.38 -22.72
CA LEU A 226 4.11 -17.50 -23.68
C LEU A 226 4.84 -17.22 -25.00
N GLN A 227 5.14 -15.96 -25.29
CA GLN A 227 5.99 -15.58 -26.42
C GLN A 227 7.48 -15.79 -26.12
N GLN A 228 7.88 -15.70 -24.85
CA GLN A 228 9.25 -15.93 -24.41
C GLN A 228 9.49 -17.40 -24.07
N PHE A 229 8.52 -18.08 -23.44
CA PHE A 229 8.63 -19.47 -23.01
C PHE A 229 7.70 -20.34 -23.85
N TYR A 230 8.30 -21.17 -24.69
CA TYR A 230 7.59 -22.06 -25.61
C TYR A 230 8.50 -23.23 -25.99
N PRO A 231 7.94 -24.39 -26.40
CA PRO A 231 8.70 -25.57 -26.80
C PRO A 231 9.73 -25.30 -27.90
N PRO A 232 10.83 -26.08 -27.97
CA PRO A 232 11.79 -25.92 -29.06
C PRO A 232 11.09 -26.12 -30.42
N PRO A 233 11.21 -25.16 -31.37
CA PRO A 233 10.64 -25.31 -32.70
C PRO A 233 11.38 -26.41 -33.49
N ALA A 234 10.76 -26.94 -34.54
CA ALA A 234 11.34 -28.02 -35.35
C ALA A 234 12.72 -27.69 -35.94
N GLN A 235 12.95 -26.42 -36.28
CA GLN A 235 14.24 -25.89 -36.74
C GLN A 235 14.74 -24.85 -35.75
N TRP A 236 15.18 -25.30 -34.59
CA TRP A 236 15.71 -24.41 -33.55
C TRP A 236 17.24 -24.29 -33.66
N PRO A 237 17.79 -23.08 -33.86
CA PRO A 237 19.24 -22.90 -33.87
C PRO A 237 19.83 -23.17 -32.48
N THR A 238 21.06 -23.70 -32.46
CA THR A 238 21.86 -23.89 -31.25
C THR A 238 22.05 -22.55 -30.53
N PRO A 239 21.55 -22.38 -29.29
CA PRO A 239 21.68 -21.12 -28.57
C PRO A 239 23.13 -20.94 -28.05
N PRO A 240 23.65 -19.70 -27.97
CA PRO A 240 25.04 -19.45 -27.54
C PRO A 240 25.39 -20.02 -26.16
N ILE A 241 24.41 -20.10 -25.25
CA ILE A 241 24.61 -20.66 -23.90
C ILE A 241 25.00 -22.15 -23.94
N GLN A 242 24.60 -22.90 -24.96
CA GLN A 242 24.92 -24.32 -25.09
C GLN A 242 26.44 -24.56 -25.09
N ALA A 243 27.20 -23.75 -25.84
CA ALA A 243 28.65 -23.84 -25.87
C ALA A 243 29.30 -23.60 -24.49
N GLN A 244 28.64 -22.86 -23.58
CA GLN A 244 29.13 -22.70 -22.20
C GLN A 244 28.85 -23.93 -21.34
N LEU A 245 27.76 -24.66 -21.61
CA LEU A 245 27.41 -25.90 -20.92
C LEU A 245 28.33 -27.03 -21.37
N ASP A 246 28.51 -27.19 -22.68
CA ASP A 246 29.25 -28.29 -23.30
C ASP A 246 30.72 -28.37 -22.82
N ARG A 247 31.30 -27.24 -22.43
CA ARG A 247 32.66 -27.17 -21.84
C ARG A 247 32.83 -27.99 -20.55
N PHE A 248 31.74 -28.29 -19.86
CA PHE A 248 31.75 -29.06 -18.63
C PHE A 248 31.41 -30.55 -18.85
N LEU A 249 30.91 -30.90 -20.04
CA LEU A 249 30.22 -32.17 -20.27
C LEU A 249 31.02 -33.04 -21.23
N THR A 250 31.24 -34.30 -20.87
CA THR A 250 31.88 -35.30 -21.74
C THR A 250 30.92 -35.77 -22.83
N ASP A 251 29.64 -35.92 -22.50
CA ASP A 251 28.58 -36.29 -23.45
C ASP A 251 27.43 -35.29 -23.36
N PRO A 252 27.50 -34.16 -24.10
CA PRO A 252 26.47 -33.12 -24.05
C PRO A 252 25.10 -33.53 -24.60
N GLN A 253 24.98 -34.68 -25.27
CA GLN A 253 23.71 -35.12 -25.87
C GLN A 253 22.76 -35.79 -24.88
N LYS A 254 23.25 -36.17 -23.69
CA LYS A 254 22.39 -36.76 -22.67
C LYS A 254 21.28 -35.80 -22.24
N PRO A 255 20.11 -36.33 -21.84
CA PRO A 255 19.06 -35.59 -21.14
C PRO A 255 19.61 -34.66 -20.06
N ILE A 256 19.01 -33.47 -19.93
CA ILE A 256 19.42 -32.48 -18.93
C ILE A 256 18.49 -32.54 -17.71
N ILE A 257 19.06 -32.76 -16.53
CA ILE A 257 18.43 -32.40 -15.26
C ILE A 257 18.77 -30.93 -14.99
N LEU A 258 17.81 -30.04 -15.19
CA LEU A 258 18.03 -28.60 -15.06
C LEU A 258 17.58 -28.10 -13.69
N ALA A 259 18.45 -27.39 -12.98
CA ALA A 259 18.10 -26.58 -11.82
C ALA A 259 18.50 -25.12 -12.04
N LEU A 260 17.54 -24.21 -11.87
CA LEU A 260 17.72 -22.78 -12.09
C LEU A 260 17.23 -21.99 -10.88
N SER A 261 18.15 -21.27 -10.22
CA SER A 261 17.83 -20.44 -9.06
C SER A 261 18.95 -19.43 -8.75
N ARG A 262 18.82 -18.67 -7.66
CA ARG A 262 19.98 -18.01 -7.04
C ARG A 262 20.79 -19.01 -6.22
N ALA A 263 22.08 -18.76 -6.03
CA ALA A 263 22.92 -19.48 -5.07
C ALA A 263 22.54 -19.08 -3.63
N GLU A 264 21.47 -19.68 -3.10
CA GLU A 264 20.97 -19.40 -1.75
C GLU A 264 20.63 -20.72 -1.05
N ARG A 265 20.99 -20.84 0.25
CA ARG A 265 20.80 -22.09 1.02
C ARG A 265 19.37 -22.64 0.95
N ARG A 266 18.37 -21.76 0.97
CA ARG A 266 16.94 -22.14 0.92
C ARG A 266 16.53 -22.81 -0.40
N LYS A 267 17.29 -22.58 -1.49
CA LYS A 267 17.07 -23.28 -2.76
C LYS A 267 17.59 -24.71 -2.75
N ASN A 268 18.37 -25.09 -1.73
CA ASN A 268 18.71 -26.47 -1.38
C ASN A 268 19.29 -27.30 -2.54
N VAL A 269 20.03 -26.62 -3.42
CA VAL A 269 20.67 -27.23 -4.59
C VAL A 269 21.73 -28.26 -4.19
N ALA A 270 22.34 -28.12 -3.01
CA ALA A 270 23.27 -29.11 -2.47
C ALA A 270 22.63 -30.50 -2.32
N SER A 271 21.36 -30.58 -1.91
CA SER A 271 20.65 -31.86 -1.78
C SER A 271 20.41 -32.51 -3.15
N LEU A 272 20.15 -31.72 -4.20
CA LEU A 272 20.09 -32.22 -5.57
C LEU A 272 21.43 -32.80 -6.03
N VAL A 273 22.55 -32.12 -5.75
CA VAL A 273 23.89 -32.62 -6.11
C VAL A 273 24.22 -33.91 -5.35
N ARG A 274 23.83 -34.04 -4.08
CA ARG A 274 23.98 -35.30 -3.32
C ARG A 274 23.15 -36.43 -3.94
N ALA A 275 21.87 -36.17 -4.20
CA ALA A 275 20.98 -37.15 -4.82
C ALA A 275 21.52 -37.65 -6.18
N TYR A 276 22.04 -36.75 -7.01
CA TYR A 276 22.67 -37.12 -8.28
C TYR A 276 24.03 -37.83 -8.09
N GLY A 277 24.86 -37.35 -7.16
CA GLY A 277 26.17 -37.91 -6.84
C GLY A 277 26.11 -39.33 -6.28
N GLU A 278 25.04 -39.67 -5.57
CA GLU A 278 24.80 -40.98 -4.98
C GLU A 278 24.06 -41.98 -5.90
N SER A 279 23.83 -41.62 -7.17
CA SER A 279 23.18 -42.51 -8.16
C SER A 279 24.01 -42.62 -9.45
N PRO A 280 24.79 -43.69 -9.61
CA PRO A 280 25.43 -44.03 -10.88
C PRO A 280 24.43 -44.17 -12.04
N GLU A 281 23.20 -44.57 -11.74
CA GLU A 281 22.12 -44.71 -12.73
C GLU A 281 21.70 -43.36 -13.29
N LEU A 282 21.48 -42.34 -12.44
CA LEU A 282 21.15 -41.00 -12.91
C LEU A 282 22.31 -40.39 -13.72
N GLN A 283 23.55 -40.62 -13.28
CA GLN A 283 24.75 -40.14 -13.97
C GLN A 283 24.97 -40.80 -15.34
N SER A 284 24.56 -42.06 -15.51
CA SER A 284 24.64 -42.73 -16.80
C SER A 284 23.57 -42.21 -17.76
N LEU A 285 22.38 -41.87 -17.25
CA LEU A 285 21.23 -41.41 -18.02
C LEU A 285 21.27 -39.94 -18.44
N ALA A 286 21.74 -39.03 -17.59
CA ALA A 286 21.55 -37.59 -17.78
C ALA A 286 22.78 -36.77 -17.34
N ASN A 287 22.83 -35.51 -17.80
CA ASN A 287 23.73 -34.49 -17.27
C ASN A 287 23.00 -33.60 -16.27
N LEU A 288 23.70 -33.12 -15.24
CA LEU A 288 23.15 -32.16 -14.29
C LEU A 288 23.58 -30.73 -14.65
N VAL A 289 22.63 -29.83 -14.90
CA VAL A 289 22.91 -28.43 -15.26
C VAL A 289 22.40 -27.50 -14.16
N LEU A 290 23.32 -26.75 -13.55
CA LEU A 290 23.08 -25.87 -12.41
C LEU A 290 23.29 -24.39 -12.80
N VAL A 291 22.20 -23.65 -12.96
CA VAL A 291 22.23 -22.21 -13.30
C VAL A 291 21.92 -21.40 -12.04
N LEU A 292 22.98 -20.92 -11.38
CA LEU A 292 22.93 -20.41 -9.99
C LEU A 292 23.30 -18.92 -9.84
N GLY A 293 22.85 -18.10 -10.78
CA GLY A 293 23.31 -16.71 -10.90
C GLY A 293 24.62 -16.58 -11.67
N SER A 294 25.07 -15.35 -11.87
CA SER A 294 26.35 -15.03 -12.53
C SER A 294 27.45 -14.78 -11.49
N ARG A 295 28.68 -15.21 -11.77
CA ARG A 295 29.84 -15.06 -10.87
C ARG A 295 31.14 -14.83 -11.65
N THR A 296 32.06 -14.07 -11.08
CA THR A 296 33.44 -13.92 -11.58
C THR A 296 34.41 -14.79 -10.79
N ASP A 297 34.43 -14.58 -9.47
CA ASP A 297 35.21 -15.29 -8.46
C ASP A 297 34.29 -15.70 -7.29
N ILE A 298 34.43 -16.95 -6.84
CA ILE A 298 33.65 -17.50 -5.71
C ILE A 298 34.12 -16.88 -4.38
N ALA A 299 35.42 -16.64 -4.21
CA ALA A 299 35.97 -16.14 -2.94
C ALA A 299 35.47 -14.73 -2.61
N ALA A 300 35.26 -13.91 -3.64
CA ALA A 300 34.74 -12.54 -3.57
C ALA A 300 33.20 -12.45 -3.47
N MET A 301 32.47 -13.57 -3.49
CA MET A 301 31.01 -13.53 -3.33
C MET A 301 30.60 -13.20 -1.89
N GLU A 302 29.39 -12.66 -1.73
CA GLU A 302 28.75 -12.48 -0.43
C GLU A 302 28.71 -13.80 0.38
N PRO A 303 28.76 -13.75 1.73
CA PRO A 303 28.94 -14.95 2.56
C PRO A 303 27.96 -16.09 2.26
N GLY A 304 26.68 -15.79 2.03
CA GLY A 304 25.64 -16.78 1.73
C GLY A 304 25.86 -17.51 0.39
N PRO A 305 25.82 -16.81 -0.75
CA PRO A 305 26.12 -17.40 -2.06
C PRO A 305 27.49 -18.05 -2.16
N ARG A 306 28.53 -17.45 -1.57
CA ARG A 306 29.87 -18.04 -1.49
C ARG A 306 29.83 -19.42 -0.88
N GLN A 307 29.20 -19.54 0.29
CA GLN A 307 29.12 -20.82 0.99
C GLN A 307 28.41 -21.89 0.17
N VAL A 308 27.29 -21.55 -0.47
CA VAL A 308 26.57 -22.49 -1.34
C VAL A 308 27.47 -22.94 -2.48
N MET A 309 28.12 -22.01 -3.20
CA MET A 309 29.00 -22.37 -4.31
C MET A 309 30.21 -23.20 -3.86
N THR A 310 30.83 -22.87 -2.72
CA THR A 310 31.91 -23.67 -2.14
C THR A 310 31.45 -25.09 -1.81
N GLU A 311 30.28 -25.24 -1.17
CA GLU A 311 29.71 -26.55 -0.88
C GLU A 311 29.47 -27.37 -2.15
N LEU A 312 28.96 -26.76 -3.22
CA LEU A 312 28.76 -27.43 -4.49
C LEU A 312 30.08 -27.91 -5.12
N MET A 313 31.16 -27.13 -5.04
CA MET A 313 32.47 -27.57 -5.56
C MET A 313 33.01 -28.77 -4.79
N LEU A 314 32.86 -28.77 -3.46
CA LEU A 314 33.24 -29.90 -2.62
C LEU A 314 32.40 -31.16 -2.91
N LEU A 315 31.11 -31.01 -3.20
CA LEU A 315 30.25 -32.15 -3.56
C LEU A 315 30.59 -32.70 -4.96
N ILE A 316 30.86 -31.83 -5.93
CA ILE A 316 31.29 -32.24 -7.28
C ILE A 316 32.58 -33.05 -7.22
N ASP A 317 33.55 -32.58 -6.43
CA ASP A 317 34.81 -33.29 -6.20
C ASP A 317 34.59 -34.62 -5.47
N ARG A 318 33.84 -34.61 -4.35
CA ARG A 318 33.56 -35.79 -3.53
C ARG A 318 32.94 -36.95 -4.32
N TYR A 319 32.04 -36.65 -5.25
CA TYR A 319 31.32 -37.66 -6.03
C TYR A 319 31.91 -37.88 -7.44
N ASP A 320 33.08 -37.31 -7.74
CA ASP A 320 33.75 -37.43 -9.05
C ASP A 320 32.82 -37.09 -10.24
N LEU A 321 32.22 -35.91 -10.18
CA LEU A 321 31.18 -35.47 -11.12
C LEU A 321 31.72 -34.66 -12.32
N TYR A 322 33.04 -34.68 -12.54
CA TYR A 322 33.68 -34.05 -13.68
C TYR A 322 33.15 -34.66 -15.00
N GLY A 323 32.85 -33.83 -15.99
CA GLY A 323 32.25 -34.29 -17.26
C GLY A 323 30.74 -34.56 -17.20
N LYS A 324 30.10 -34.47 -16.02
CA LYS A 324 28.68 -34.82 -15.80
C LYS A 324 27.82 -33.65 -15.29
N VAL A 325 28.45 -32.59 -14.79
CA VAL A 325 27.76 -31.44 -14.18
C VAL A 325 28.22 -30.14 -14.84
N ALA A 326 27.29 -29.37 -15.40
CA ALA A 326 27.56 -28.04 -15.94
C ALA A 326 27.07 -26.95 -14.98
N TYR A 327 27.88 -25.92 -14.77
CA TYR A 327 27.58 -24.82 -13.85
C TYR A 327 28.16 -23.51 -14.40
N PRO A 328 27.58 -22.96 -15.48
CA PRO A 328 28.15 -21.85 -16.23
C PRO A 328 28.43 -20.64 -15.33
N LYS A 329 29.51 -19.90 -15.62
CA LYS A 329 29.89 -18.71 -14.84
C LYS A 329 28.95 -17.53 -15.06
N HIS A 330 28.49 -17.35 -16.29
CA HIS A 330 27.67 -16.22 -16.70
C HIS A 330 26.50 -16.69 -17.54
N HIS A 331 25.36 -16.04 -17.39
CA HIS A 331 24.21 -16.14 -18.28
C HIS A 331 23.49 -14.78 -18.32
N GLN A 332 22.73 -14.56 -19.38
CA GLN A 332 21.81 -13.45 -19.57
C GLN A 332 20.38 -13.89 -19.26
N SER A 333 19.49 -12.93 -19.01
CA SER A 333 18.07 -13.23 -18.79
C SER A 333 17.41 -13.89 -20.01
N THR A 334 17.90 -13.61 -21.22
CA THR A 334 17.45 -14.22 -22.48
C THR A 334 17.82 -15.70 -22.55
N ASP A 335 18.94 -16.11 -21.96
CA ASP A 335 19.40 -17.51 -21.97
C ASP A 335 18.46 -18.44 -21.20
N VAL A 336 17.66 -17.92 -20.27
CA VAL A 336 16.74 -18.71 -19.42
C VAL A 336 15.72 -19.49 -20.27
N ALA A 337 15.14 -18.84 -21.29
CA ALA A 337 14.20 -19.51 -22.17
C ALA A 337 14.89 -20.61 -22.99
N ASP A 338 16.11 -20.37 -23.44
CA ASP A 338 16.90 -21.34 -24.19
C ASP A 338 17.33 -22.53 -23.33
N LEU A 339 17.66 -22.31 -22.05
CA LEU A 339 17.97 -23.39 -21.11
C LEU A 339 16.79 -24.36 -20.93
N TYR A 340 15.56 -23.85 -20.79
CA TYR A 340 14.37 -24.70 -20.72
C TYR A 340 14.14 -25.47 -22.02
N ARG A 341 14.35 -24.83 -23.18
CA ARG A 341 14.23 -25.49 -24.49
C ARG A 341 15.30 -26.55 -24.73
N LEU A 342 16.55 -26.32 -24.33
CA LEU A 342 17.63 -27.31 -24.39
C LEU A 342 17.28 -28.54 -23.54
N ALA A 343 16.80 -28.32 -22.32
CA ALA A 343 16.37 -29.42 -21.45
C ALA A 343 15.15 -30.15 -22.03
N THR A 344 14.22 -29.46 -22.69
CA THR A 344 13.08 -30.09 -23.36
C THR A 344 13.53 -30.90 -24.58
N GLN A 345 14.41 -30.36 -25.41
CA GLN A 345 14.93 -30.99 -26.63
C GLN A 345 15.67 -32.29 -26.32
N THR A 346 16.42 -32.32 -25.21
CA THR A 346 17.15 -33.50 -24.75
C THR A 346 16.28 -34.48 -23.95
N ARG A 347 14.96 -34.25 -23.85
CA ARG A 347 14.01 -35.03 -23.01
C ARG A 347 14.43 -35.10 -21.53
N GLY A 348 14.96 -33.98 -21.05
CA GLY A 348 15.35 -33.77 -19.66
C GLY A 348 14.19 -33.43 -18.74
N VAL A 349 14.51 -32.91 -17.56
CA VAL A 349 13.55 -32.55 -16.51
C VAL A 349 14.02 -31.30 -15.76
N PHE A 350 13.09 -30.41 -15.41
CA PHE A 350 13.38 -29.29 -14.52
C PHE A 350 13.14 -29.67 -13.07
N ILE A 351 14.07 -29.34 -12.17
CA ILE A 351 13.92 -29.58 -10.74
C ILE A 351 14.05 -28.31 -9.92
N ASN A 352 13.07 -28.09 -9.03
CA ASN A 352 13.11 -27.08 -7.97
C ASN A 352 13.12 -27.75 -6.58
N PRO A 353 14.31 -28.00 -6.00
CA PRO A 353 14.44 -28.71 -4.73
C PRO A 353 14.38 -27.76 -3.50
N ALA A 354 13.84 -26.54 -3.64
CA ALA A 354 13.83 -25.55 -2.58
C ALA A 354 13.09 -26.04 -1.33
N LEU A 355 13.54 -25.61 -0.15
CA LEU A 355 12.86 -25.96 1.12
C LEU A 355 11.43 -25.41 1.17
N THR A 356 11.23 -24.24 0.56
CA THR A 356 9.93 -23.59 0.37
C THR A 356 9.97 -22.81 -0.94
N GLU A 357 8.93 -22.94 -1.77
CA GLU A 357 8.78 -22.15 -2.99
C GLU A 357 7.45 -21.38 -2.98
N PRO A 358 7.41 -20.09 -2.56
CA PRO A 358 6.16 -19.37 -2.32
C PRO A 358 5.17 -19.36 -3.49
N PHE A 359 5.68 -19.35 -4.74
CA PHE A 359 4.87 -19.54 -5.93
C PHE A 359 5.54 -20.50 -6.92
N GLY A 360 6.69 -20.10 -7.48
CA GLY A 360 7.44 -20.90 -8.46
C GLY A 360 7.24 -20.45 -9.91
N LEU A 361 7.60 -19.20 -10.24
CA LEU A 361 7.58 -18.70 -11.62
C LEU A 361 8.41 -19.59 -12.56
N THR A 362 9.57 -20.08 -12.09
CA THR A 362 10.43 -20.98 -12.86
C THR A 362 9.75 -22.30 -13.23
N LEU A 363 8.79 -22.77 -12.42
CA LEU A 363 8.03 -23.99 -12.72
C LEU A 363 7.05 -23.76 -13.87
N ILE A 364 6.33 -22.63 -13.89
CA ILE A 364 5.40 -22.31 -14.98
C ILE A 364 6.16 -21.93 -16.27
N GLU A 365 7.37 -21.37 -16.17
CA GLU A 365 8.26 -21.12 -17.33
C GLU A 365 8.79 -22.43 -17.94
N ALA A 366 9.22 -23.38 -17.10
CA ALA A 366 9.62 -24.71 -17.54
C ALA A 366 8.44 -25.43 -18.23
N ALA A 367 7.28 -25.43 -17.58
CA ALA A 367 6.06 -26.03 -18.11
C ALA A 367 5.60 -25.36 -19.43
N ALA A 368 5.71 -24.04 -19.56
CA ALA A 368 5.42 -23.30 -20.80
C ALA A 368 6.37 -23.70 -21.95
N SER A 369 7.59 -24.11 -21.61
CA SER A 369 8.58 -24.62 -22.57
C SER A 369 8.40 -26.11 -22.89
N GLY A 370 7.40 -26.78 -22.29
CA GLY A 370 7.15 -28.21 -22.48
C GLY A 370 8.04 -29.12 -21.63
N LEU A 371 8.72 -28.58 -20.62
CA LEU A 371 9.62 -29.35 -19.75
C LEU A 371 8.86 -29.89 -18.53
N PRO A 372 8.86 -31.22 -18.30
CA PRO A 372 8.32 -31.79 -17.07
C PRO A 372 9.06 -31.30 -15.83
N VAL A 373 8.35 -31.27 -14.70
CA VAL A 373 8.88 -30.69 -13.45
C VAL A 373 8.94 -31.68 -12.29
N VAL A 374 10.00 -31.59 -11.50
CA VAL A 374 10.08 -32.18 -10.15
C VAL A 374 10.23 -31.02 -9.17
N ALA A 375 9.33 -30.90 -8.21
CA ALA A 375 9.31 -29.72 -7.34
C ALA A 375 9.10 -30.09 -5.87
N THR A 376 9.56 -29.22 -4.98
CA THR A 376 9.23 -29.31 -3.56
C THR A 376 7.72 -29.39 -3.33
N ASN A 377 7.31 -30.19 -2.36
CA ASN A 377 5.92 -30.26 -1.93
C ASN A 377 5.52 -29.11 -0.98
N ASP A 378 6.27 -28.01 -0.90
CA ASP A 378 5.97 -26.85 -0.04
C ASP A 378 5.86 -25.55 -0.86
N GLY A 379 4.74 -24.82 -0.70
CA GLY A 379 4.48 -23.58 -1.44
C GLY A 379 3.57 -23.73 -2.66
N GLY A 380 3.72 -22.79 -3.59
CA GLY A 380 3.00 -22.77 -4.86
C GLY A 380 3.22 -23.93 -5.83
N PRO A 381 4.28 -24.77 -5.75
CA PRO A 381 4.35 -25.97 -6.58
C PRO A 381 3.14 -26.90 -6.44
N ARG A 382 2.49 -26.95 -5.26
CA ARG A 382 1.25 -27.72 -5.06
C ARG A 382 0.14 -27.26 -6.00
N ASP A 383 -0.08 -25.95 -6.07
CA ASP A 383 -1.11 -25.35 -6.92
C ASP A 383 -0.77 -25.49 -8.41
N ILE A 384 0.52 -25.34 -8.76
CA ILE A 384 0.99 -25.49 -10.15
C ILE A 384 0.78 -26.93 -10.63
N LEU A 385 1.22 -27.94 -9.86
CA LEU A 385 1.06 -29.34 -10.27
C LEU A 385 -0.40 -29.80 -10.23
N ALA A 386 -1.22 -29.27 -9.32
CA ALA A 386 -2.66 -29.53 -9.34
C ALA A 386 -3.34 -28.99 -10.62
N ALA A 387 -2.89 -27.84 -11.12
CA ALA A 387 -3.46 -27.22 -12.31
C ALA A 387 -2.88 -27.76 -13.64
N CYS A 388 -1.60 -28.16 -13.65
CA CYS A 388 -0.89 -28.58 -14.85
C CYS A 388 -0.69 -30.09 -14.98
N THR A 389 -0.67 -30.85 -13.88
CA THR A 389 -0.41 -32.31 -13.86
C THR A 389 0.89 -32.72 -14.59
N ASN A 390 1.90 -31.85 -14.62
CA ASN A 390 3.04 -31.94 -15.52
C ASN A 390 4.34 -32.43 -14.86
N GLY A 391 4.22 -33.21 -13.79
CA GLY A 391 5.38 -33.53 -12.96
C GLY A 391 5.06 -34.23 -11.64
N GLN A 392 6.01 -34.18 -10.73
CA GLN A 392 5.92 -34.82 -9.41
C GLN A 392 6.41 -33.90 -8.27
N LEU A 393 5.71 -33.94 -7.14
CA LEU A 393 6.14 -33.30 -5.90
C LEU A 393 7.03 -34.23 -5.07
N VAL A 394 8.04 -33.67 -4.42
CA VAL A 394 8.98 -34.40 -3.54
C VAL A 394 9.20 -33.65 -2.23
N ASP A 395 9.51 -34.37 -1.16
CA ASP A 395 10.12 -33.76 0.03
C ASP A 395 11.56 -33.36 -0.31
N PRO A 396 11.92 -32.06 -0.26
CA PRO A 396 13.26 -31.58 -0.62
C PRO A 396 14.37 -32.06 0.33
N LEU A 397 14.02 -32.61 1.50
CA LEU A 397 14.97 -33.21 2.45
C LEU A 397 15.16 -34.71 2.25
N ASN A 398 14.33 -35.35 1.42
CA ASN A 398 14.39 -36.78 1.14
C ASN A 398 15.09 -37.05 -0.20
N LEU A 399 16.38 -37.44 -0.12
CA LEU A 399 17.19 -37.70 -1.31
C LEU A 399 16.65 -38.86 -2.16
N ASP A 400 16.04 -39.88 -1.54
CA ASP A 400 15.47 -41.02 -2.27
C ASP A 400 14.28 -40.61 -3.12
N GLN A 401 13.42 -39.73 -2.61
CA GLN A 401 12.30 -39.20 -3.38
C GLN A 401 12.79 -38.35 -4.57
N ILE A 402 13.81 -37.51 -4.36
CA ILE A 402 14.42 -36.74 -5.45
C ILE A 402 14.98 -37.69 -6.52
N ARG A 403 15.78 -38.69 -6.12
CA ARG A 403 16.36 -39.67 -7.04
C ARG A 403 15.30 -40.43 -7.83
N SER A 404 14.30 -40.97 -7.13
CA SER A 404 13.23 -41.76 -7.74
C SER A 404 12.41 -40.94 -8.74
N ALA A 405 12.05 -39.70 -8.39
CA ALA A 405 11.28 -38.82 -9.27
C ALA A 405 12.07 -38.45 -10.54
N LEU A 406 13.36 -38.12 -10.41
CA LEU A 406 14.23 -37.83 -11.55
C LEU A 406 14.41 -39.07 -12.44
N TYR A 407 14.63 -40.23 -11.84
CA TYR A 407 14.79 -41.49 -12.58
C TYR A 407 13.53 -41.82 -13.38
N GLN A 408 12.34 -41.70 -12.77
CA GLN A 408 11.06 -41.93 -13.47
C GLN A 408 10.86 -40.94 -14.62
N ALA A 409 11.17 -39.65 -14.41
CA ALA A 409 11.07 -38.64 -15.46
C ALA A 409 11.95 -38.95 -16.68
N LEU A 410 13.13 -39.53 -16.46
CA LEU A 410 14.11 -39.82 -17.52
C LEU A 410 13.91 -41.18 -18.20
N THR A 411 13.24 -42.14 -17.55
CA THR A 411 13.12 -43.53 -18.03
C THR A 411 11.73 -43.89 -18.55
N GLN A 412 10.72 -43.04 -18.34
CA GLN A 412 9.33 -43.28 -18.77
C GLN A 412 8.92 -42.31 -19.89
N PRO A 413 9.21 -42.62 -21.17
CA PRO A 413 9.00 -41.68 -22.28
C PRO A 413 7.54 -41.29 -22.49
N ASP A 414 6.60 -42.24 -22.34
CA ASP A 414 5.16 -41.97 -22.48
C ASP A 414 4.67 -40.99 -21.41
N ARG A 415 5.15 -41.17 -20.17
CA ARG A 415 4.83 -40.28 -19.05
C ARG A 415 5.46 -38.91 -19.22
N TRP A 416 6.69 -38.85 -19.73
CA TRP A 416 7.36 -37.59 -20.06
C TRP A 416 6.55 -36.79 -21.09
N GLN A 417 6.11 -37.46 -22.16
CA GLN A 417 5.30 -36.84 -23.21
C GLN A 417 3.96 -36.32 -22.65
N GLN A 418 3.28 -37.15 -21.85
CA GLN A 418 2.05 -36.76 -21.18
C GLN A 418 2.27 -35.52 -20.28
N TRP A 419 3.32 -35.50 -19.47
CA TRP A 419 3.65 -34.35 -18.62
C TRP A 419 3.95 -33.09 -19.43
N SER A 420 4.67 -33.21 -20.54
CA SER A 420 4.97 -32.10 -21.45
C SER A 420 3.68 -31.48 -22.00
N GLU A 421 2.79 -32.31 -22.56
CA GLU A 421 1.51 -31.87 -23.15
C GLU A 421 0.56 -31.27 -22.11
N GLN A 422 0.43 -31.91 -20.95
CA GLN A 422 -0.39 -31.43 -19.84
C GLN A 422 0.14 -30.11 -19.26
N GLY A 423 1.47 -29.97 -19.17
CA GLY A 423 2.13 -28.73 -18.75
C GLY A 423 1.81 -27.57 -19.68
N LEU A 424 1.95 -27.76 -20.99
CA LEU A 424 1.63 -26.75 -22.00
C LEU A 424 0.16 -26.33 -21.94
N ALA A 425 -0.75 -27.29 -21.85
CA ALA A 425 -2.18 -27.01 -21.75
C ALA A 425 -2.55 -26.31 -20.43
N GLY A 426 -2.00 -26.78 -19.31
CA GLY A 426 -2.26 -26.25 -17.97
C GLY A 426 -1.77 -24.82 -17.79
N VAL A 427 -0.56 -24.52 -18.26
CA VAL A 427 -0.01 -23.15 -18.21
C VAL A 427 -0.83 -22.20 -19.07
N ARG A 428 -1.15 -22.57 -20.32
CA ARG A 428 -1.98 -21.73 -21.20
C ARG A 428 -3.33 -21.41 -20.58
N ARG A 429 -3.95 -22.41 -19.94
CA ARG A 429 -5.27 -22.31 -19.31
C ARG A 429 -5.28 -21.50 -18.01
N THR A 430 -4.23 -21.59 -17.20
CA THR A 430 -4.25 -21.11 -15.80
C THR A 430 -3.20 -20.06 -15.47
N PHE A 431 -2.01 -20.17 -16.05
CA PHE A 431 -0.81 -19.40 -15.70
C PHE A 431 -0.29 -18.55 -16.85
N SER A 432 -1.15 -18.18 -17.80
CA SER A 432 -0.89 -17.16 -18.82
C SER A 432 -1.40 -15.80 -18.32
N TRP A 433 -0.83 -14.71 -18.83
CA TRP A 433 -1.32 -13.37 -18.50
C TRP A 433 -2.74 -13.13 -19.04
N GLU A 434 -3.07 -13.75 -20.16
CA GLU A 434 -4.42 -13.76 -20.72
C GLU A 434 -5.42 -14.46 -19.80
N ALA A 435 -5.08 -15.63 -19.26
CA ALA A 435 -5.92 -16.33 -18.28
C ALA A 435 -6.04 -15.54 -16.97
N HIS A 436 -4.93 -14.95 -16.51
CA HIS A 436 -4.92 -14.08 -15.33
C HIS A 436 -5.90 -12.93 -15.49
N THR A 437 -5.79 -12.16 -16.58
CA THR A 437 -6.60 -10.97 -16.80
C THR A 437 -8.06 -11.30 -17.08
N GLU A 438 -8.36 -12.41 -17.75
CA GLU A 438 -9.73 -12.91 -17.91
C GLU A 438 -10.37 -13.19 -16.55
N LYS A 439 -9.71 -13.98 -15.69
CA LYS A 439 -10.21 -14.29 -14.35
C LYS A 439 -10.31 -13.03 -13.48
N TYR A 440 -9.32 -12.14 -13.56
CA TYR A 440 -9.34 -10.85 -12.88
C TYR A 440 -10.58 -10.03 -13.28
N LEU A 441 -10.81 -9.84 -14.58
CA LEU A 441 -11.96 -9.07 -15.07
C LEU A 441 -13.30 -9.72 -14.72
N GLN A 442 -13.38 -11.06 -14.63
CA GLN A 442 -14.58 -11.73 -14.12
C GLN A 442 -14.89 -11.34 -12.68
N GLN A 443 -13.88 -11.25 -11.81
CA GLN A 443 -14.05 -10.79 -10.42
C GLN A 443 -14.41 -9.30 -10.38
N ILE A 444 -13.78 -8.48 -11.21
CA ILE A 444 -14.11 -7.05 -11.31
C ILE A 444 -15.55 -6.84 -11.79
N ARG A 445 -16.04 -7.64 -12.75
CA ARG A 445 -17.45 -7.61 -13.18
C ARG A 445 -18.40 -7.85 -12.01
N GLN A 446 -18.11 -8.79 -11.13
CA GLN A 446 -18.94 -9.06 -9.95
C GLN A 446 -18.86 -7.93 -8.92
N LEU A 447 -17.69 -7.29 -8.82
CA LEU A 447 -17.43 -6.20 -7.88
C LEU A 447 -18.10 -4.89 -8.31
N LEU A 448 -18.08 -4.58 -9.60
CA LEU A 448 -18.67 -3.37 -10.19
C LEU A 448 -20.16 -3.52 -10.54
N GLN A 449 -20.72 -4.74 -10.44
CA GLN A 449 -22.16 -4.92 -10.57
C GLN A 449 -22.89 -4.12 -9.50
N PRO A 450 -24.04 -3.50 -9.82
CA PRO A 450 -24.86 -2.82 -8.82
C PRO A 450 -25.49 -3.86 -7.88
N LYS A 451 -24.73 -4.34 -6.90
CA LYS A 451 -25.30 -4.90 -5.67
C LYS A 451 -25.78 -3.71 -4.84
N ALA A 452 -27.00 -3.80 -4.32
CA ALA A 452 -27.67 -2.76 -3.56
C ALA A 452 -26.85 -2.28 -2.34
N LEU A 453 -25.90 -1.38 -2.58
CA LEU A 453 -25.20 -0.53 -1.64
C LEU A 453 -24.78 0.71 -2.43
N HIS A 454 -25.73 1.62 -2.60
CA HIS A 454 -25.46 2.99 -3.00
C HIS A 454 -24.54 3.64 -1.96
N VAL A 455 -23.24 3.63 -2.23
CA VAL A 455 -22.41 4.80 -2.01
C VAL A 455 -22.02 5.25 -3.40
N GLY A 456 -22.94 5.99 -4.03
CA GLY A 456 -22.72 6.52 -5.38
C GLY A 456 -21.38 7.23 -5.45
N SER A 457 -20.70 7.12 -6.57
CA SER A 457 -19.50 7.87 -6.90
C SER A 457 -19.66 9.31 -6.38
N ALA A 458 -18.95 9.65 -5.30
CA ALA A 458 -19.03 10.99 -4.72
C ALA A 458 -18.52 12.06 -5.70
N LEU A 459 -17.90 11.61 -6.81
CA LEU A 459 -17.28 12.41 -7.84
C LEU A 459 -17.67 11.85 -9.23
N SER A 460 -18.90 12.10 -9.69
CA SER A 460 -19.02 12.42 -11.11
C SER A 460 -18.30 13.75 -11.27
N VAL A 461 -17.11 13.73 -11.87
CA VAL A 461 -16.48 14.95 -12.37
C VAL A 461 -17.44 15.49 -13.42
N THR A 462 -18.36 16.37 -13.02
CA THR A 462 -19.12 17.15 -13.97
C THR A 462 -18.11 18.05 -14.66
N THR A 463 -17.79 17.71 -15.90
CA THR A 463 -17.26 18.66 -16.88
C THR A 463 -18.09 19.95 -16.80
N PRO A 464 -17.48 21.14 -16.81
CA PRO A 464 -18.22 22.38 -16.76
C PRO A 464 -18.90 22.62 -18.12
N ALA A 465 -20.02 21.94 -18.36
CA ALA A 465 -20.89 22.17 -19.49
C ALA A 465 -22.32 22.37 -18.97
N HIS A 466 -22.81 23.60 -19.14
CA HIS A 466 -24.17 24.08 -18.88
C HIS A 466 -24.64 24.16 -17.41
N ARG A 467 -24.28 25.26 -16.72
CA ARG A 467 -25.13 25.83 -15.65
C ARG A 467 -26.07 26.87 -16.27
N GLN A 468 -27.35 26.52 -16.39
CA GLN A 468 -28.41 27.52 -16.50
C GLN A 468 -28.52 28.28 -15.17
N ARG A 469 -28.75 29.60 -15.28
CA ARG A 469 -28.81 30.55 -14.18
C ARG A 469 -29.97 30.23 -13.24
N GLN A 470 -29.65 29.79 -12.02
CA GLN A 470 -30.48 29.94 -10.84
C GLN A 470 -29.60 30.44 -9.68
N GLU A 471 -30.16 31.37 -8.93
CA GLU A 471 -29.65 32.23 -7.85
C GLU A 471 -28.23 32.03 -7.31
N VAL A 472 -27.49 33.14 -7.24
CA VAL A 472 -26.06 33.22 -6.89
C VAL A 472 -25.83 32.82 -5.44
N SER A 473 -25.41 31.57 -5.21
CA SER A 473 -24.82 31.15 -3.94
C SER A 473 -23.59 32.01 -3.62
N THR A 474 -23.61 32.66 -2.46
CA THR A 474 -22.54 33.52 -1.93
C THR A 474 -21.40 32.74 -1.25
N ASN A 475 -21.32 31.41 -1.41
CA ASN A 475 -20.35 30.59 -0.70
C ASN A 475 -18.89 30.97 -1.09
N PRO A 476 -18.08 31.52 -0.16
CA PRO A 476 -16.73 31.99 -0.45
C PRO A 476 -15.79 30.89 -0.95
N LEU A 477 -16.05 29.61 -0.61
CA LEU A 477 -15.26 28.46 -1.03
C LEU A 477 -15.18 28.28 -2.55
N ILE A 478 -16.15 28.80 -3.31
CA ILE A 478 -16.15 28.69 -4.79
C ILE A 478 -15.06 29.56 -5.42
N ARG A 479 -14.69 30.66 -4.78
CA ARG A 479 -13.71 31.64 -5.29
C ARG A 479 -12.35 31.52 -4.61
N ALA A 480 -12.26 30.77 -3.52
CA ALA A 480 -11.02 30.57 -2.80
C ALA A 480 -10.02 29.76 -3.63
N GLU A 481 -8.75 30.17 -3.61
CA GLU A 481 -7.62 29.44 -4.18
C GLU A 481 -6.79 28.75 -3.08
N HIS A 482 -6.86 29.32 -1.87
CA HIS A 482 -6.23 28.84 -0.64
C HIS A 482 -7.27 28.64 0.45
N LEU A 483 -7.02 27.72 1.37
CA LEU A 483 -7.88 27.48 2.52
C LEU A 483 -7.01 27.32 3.77
N PHE A 484 -7.24 28.17 4.75
CA PHE A 484 -6.64 28.08 6.06
C PHE A 484 -7.58 27.33 7.01
N ILE A 485 -7.12 26.25 7.63
CA ILE A 485 -7.88 25.44 8.58
C ILE A 485 -7.13 25.34 9.90
N SER A 486 -7.75 25.74 11.00
CA SER A 486 -7.12 25.65 12.32
C SER A 486 -7.88 24.69 13.24
N ASP A 487 -7.18 23.97 14.11
CA ASP A 487 -7.79 23.56 15.37
C ASP A 487 -8.12 24.80 16.23
N ILE A 488 -9.02 24.64 17.19
CA ILE A 488 -9.40 25.72 18.11
C ILE A 488 -8.49 25.70 19.34
N ASP A 489 -8.56 24.62 20.11
CA ASP A 489 -8.08 24.58 21.48
C ASP A 489 -6.57 24.56 21.49
N ASN A 490 -5.95 25.43 22.28
CA ASN A 490 -4.50 25.57 22.34
C ASN A 490 -3.82 25.87 20.98
N THR A 491 -4.59 26.18 19.94
CA THR A 491 -4.09 26.45 18.59
C THR A 491 -4.56 27.82 18.12
N LEU A 492 -5.86 28.02 17.91
CA LEU A 492 -6.42 29.31 17.53
C LEU A 492 -6.64 30.21 18.75
N ILE A 493 -7.03 29.63 19.88
CA ILE A 493 -7.36 30.34 21.12
C ILE A 493 -6.36 30.02 22.24
N GLY A 494 -6.25 30.92 23.22
CA GLY A 494 -5.34 30.82 24.37
C GLY A 494 -4.59 32.12 24.63
N ASP A 495 -4.42 32.95 23.60
CA ASP A 495 -3.85 34.29 23.66
C ASP A 495 -4.71 35.29 22.87
N ARG A 496 -5.23 36.31 23.54
CA ARG A 496 -6.19 37.24 22.93
C ARG A 496 -5.52 38.19 21.94
N GLU A 497 -4.31 38.65 22.25
CA GLU A 497 -3.59 39.61 21.40
C GLU A 497 -3.20 38.96 20.07
N GLY A 498 -2.65 37.76 20.11
CA GLY A 498 -2.29 36.98 18.92
C GLY A 498 -3.52 36.63 18.08
N LEU A 499 -4.65 36.29 18.72
CA LEU A 499 -5.90 36.01 18.01
C LEU A 499 -6.41 37.27 17.32
N ASP A 500 -6.52 38.40 18.01
CA ASP A 500 -7.01 39.66 17.42
C ASP A 500 -6.10 40.07 16.24
N ARG A 501 -4.80 39.79 16.33
CA ARG A 501 -3.85 40.02 15.25
C ARG A 501 -4.09 39.15 14.03
N LEU A 502 -4.31 37.85 14.24
CA LEU A 502 -4.64 36.90 13.18
C LEU A 502 -6.00 37.26 12.54
N LEU A 503 -7.01 37.59 13.35
CA LEU A 503 -8.33 37.99 12.87
C LEU A 503 -8.26 39.27 12.04
N ALA A 504 -7.44 40.26 12.43
CA ALA A 504 -7.23 41.46 11.62
C ALA A 504 -6.70 41.13 10.22
N GLN A 505 -5.83 40.12 10.08
CA GLN A 505 -5.37 39.67 8.76
C GLN A 505 -6.46 38.86 8.01
N LEU A 506 -7.24 38.05 8.71
CA LEU A 506 -8.34 37.28 8.13
C LEU A 506 -9.54 38.15 7.70
N LEU A 507 -9.79 39.29 8.34
CA LEU A 507 -10.88 40.20 7.98
C LEU A 507 -10.56 41.08 6.76
N VAL A 508 -9.27 41.38 6.54
CA VAL A 508 -8.77 42.14 5.39
C VAL A 508 -8.30 41.22 4.25
N ARG A 509 -8.48 39.91 4.41
CA ARG A 509 -8.02 38.89 3.44
C ARG A 509 -8.60 39.13 2.05
N ASP A 510 -7.80 38.78 1.04
CA ASP A 510 -8.31 38.56 -0.31
C ASP A 510 -9.44 37.50 -0.25
N ARG A 511 -10.52 37.71 -1.01
CA ARG A 511 -11.59 36.72 -1.18
C ARG A 511 -11.08 35.39 -1.78
N ALA A 512 -9.83 35.36 -2.24
CA ALA A 512 -9.09 34.16 -2.63
C ALA A 512 -8.70 33.23 -1.46
N ILE A 513 -8.90 33.60 -0.18
CA ILE A 513 -8.54 32.75 0.98
C ILE A 513 -9.79 32.38 1.78
N GLY A 514 -10.13 31.08 1.82
CA GLY A 514 -11.15 30.54 2.71
C GLY A 514 -10.62 30.32 4.13
N PHE A 515 -11.51 30.34 5.12
CA PHE A 515 -11.20 30.01 6.52
C PHE A 515 -12.06 28.83 6.96
N GLY A 516 -11.42 27.86 7.59
CA GLY A 516 -12.06 26.70 8.16
C GLY A 516 -11.56 26.42 9.57
N VAL A 517 -12.32 25.61 10.28
CA VAL A 517 -11.91 25.05 11.56
C VAL A 517 -12.03 23.54 11.52
N ALA A 518 -11.04 22.84 12.07
CA ALA A 518 -11.06 21.39 12.26
C ALA A 518 -10.78 21.03 13.71
N THR A 519 -11.82 20.65 14.46
CA THR A 519 -11.77 20.51 15.92
C THR A 519 -12.31 19.19 16.46
N GLY A 520 -11.83 18.80 17.64
CA GLY A 520 -12.38 17.67 18.41
C GLY A 520 -13.76 17.96 19.03
N ARG A 521 -14.11 19.25 19.18
CA ARG A 521 -15.37 19.73 19.74
C ARG A 521 -16.57 19.35 18.89
N THR A 522 -17.73 19.26 19.53
CA THR A 522 -19.02 19.11 18.86
C THR A 522 -19.43 20.43 18.22
N LEU A 523 -20.26 20.42 17.18
CA LEU A 523 -20.73 21.65 16.53
C LEU A 523 -21.30 22.69 17.53
N PRO A 524 -22.19 22.34 18.48
CA PRO A 524 -22.70 23.32 19.44
C PRO A 524 -21.59 23.98 20.28
N SER A 525 -20.66 23.17 20.83
CA SER A 525 -19.54 23.68 21.62
C SER A 525 -18.58 24.53 20.78
N THR A 526 -18.39 24.18 19.51
CA THR A 526 -17.61 24.98 18.56
C THR A 526 -18.24 26.36 18.36
N LEU A 527 -19.55 26.43 18.11
CA LEU A 527 -20.24 27.71 17.87
C LEU A 527 -20.21 28.62 19.10
N GLU A 528 -20.42 28.07 20.30
CA GLU A 528 -20.29 28.80 21.57
C GLU A 528 -18.87 29.37 21.73
N THR A 529 -17.84 28.54 21.50
CA THR A 529 -16.44 28.96 21.62
C THR A 529 -16.08 30.05 20.60
N LEU A 530 -16.54 29.93 19.35
CA LEU A 530 -16.33 30.96 18.33
C LEU A 530 -16.99 32.29 18.73
N GLN A 531 -18.20 32.23 19.31
CA GLN A 531 -18.90 33.40 19.80
C GLN A 531 -18.18 34.07 20.97
N ASP A 532 -17.77 33.29 21.99
CA ASP A 532 -17.08 33.80 23.18
C ASP A 532 -15.77 34.51 22.83
N TRP A 533 -15.03 33.95 21.88
CA TRP A 533 -13.77 34.52 21.41
C TRP A 533 -13.93 35.53 20.26
N GLN A 534 -15.16 35.83 19.85
CA GLN A 534 -15.49 36.76 18.75
C GLN A 534 -14.82 36.39 17.41
N ILE A 535 -14.67 35.09 17.16
CA ILE A 535 -14.10 34.56 15.93
C ILE A 535 -15.20 34.54 14.85
N PRO A 536 -14.96 35.09 13.65
CA PRO A 536 -15.91 35.02 12.54
C PRO A 536 -16.28 33.58 12.20
N LEU A 537 -17.53 33.37 11.79
CA LEU A 537 -18.00 32.04 11.43
C LEU A 537 -17.19 31.48 10.23
N PRO A 538 -16.56 30.30 10.36
CA PRO A 538 -15.75 29.72 9.29
C PRO A 538 -16.59 29.31 8.07
N ASP A 539 -15.95 29.33 6.90
CA ASP A 539 -16.51 28.86 5.62
C ASP A 539 -16.75 27.34 5.61
N VAL A 540 -15.93 26.60 6.39
CA VAL A 540 -16.07 25.16 6.62
C VAL A 540 -15.77 24.80 8.07
N LEU A 541 -16.64 23.97 8.66
CA LEU A 541 -16.51 23.45 10.02
C LEU A 541 -16.38 21.93 9.95
N ILE A 542 -15.21 21.42 10.30
CA ILE A 542 -14.91 19.99 10.48
C ILE A 542 -14.94 19.72 11.99
N THR A 543 -16.03 19.17 12.48
CA THR A 543 -16.28 18.99 13.93
C THR A 543 -16.25 17.52 14.32
N ALA A 544 -16.24 17.26 15.63
CA ALA A 544 -16.23 15.94 16.21
C ALA A 544 -15.11 15.06 15.63
N VAL A 545 -13.89 15.62 15.62
CA VAL A 545 -12.65 14.96 15.15
C VAL A 545 -12.74 14.55 13.66
N GLY A 546 -13.56 15.27 12.90
CA GLY A 546 -13.76 15.06 11.46
C GLY A 546 -14.84 14.04 11.11
N SER A 547 -15.66 13.62 12.07
CA SER A 547 -16.86 12.82 11.77
C SER A 547 -18.02 13.66 11.23
N GLU A 548 -17.94 14.99 11.29
CA GLU A 548 -18.98 15.90 10.83
C GLU A 548 -18.39 17.07 10.04
N ILE A 549 -19.08 17.49 8.99
CA ILE A 549 -18.68 18.61 8.13
C ILE A 549 -19.91 19.50 7.91
N HIS A 550 -19.75 20.81 8.11
CA HIS A 550 -20.77 21.83 7.85
C HIS A 550 -20.17 22.96 7.01
N TYR A 551 -20.98 23.55 6.12
CA TYR A 551 -20.53 24.60 5.20
C TYR A 551 -21.31 25.89 5.33
N GLY A 552 -20.57 27.00 5.22
CA GLY A 552 -21.12 28.34 5.08
C GLY A 552 -21.89 28.84 6.31
N PRO A 553 -22.50 30.05 6.19
CA PRO A 553 -23.18 30.69 7.30
C PRO A 553 -24.43 29.93 7.77
N ASP A 554 -25.08 29.18 6.87
CA ASP A 554 -26.28 28.40 7.17
C ASP A 554 -25.96 27.03 7.80
N LEU A 555 -24.68 26.73 8.05
CA LEU A 555 -24.21 25.50 8.70
C LEU A 555 -24.74 24.23 8.02
N VAL A 556 -24.77 24.21 6.68
CA VAL A 556 -25.35 23.09 5.92
C VAL A 556 -24.53 21.81 6.15
N PRO A 557 -25.12 20.74 6.71
CA PRO A 557 -24.39 19.50 6.98
C PRO A 557 -24.07 18.74 5.69
N ASP A 558 -22.89 18.14 5.61
CA ASP A 558 -22.54 17.25 4.51
C ASP A 558 -23.12 15.84 4.73
N THR A 559 -24.28 15.60 4.13
CA THR A 559 -24.98 14.32 4.22
C THR A 559 -24.26 13.20 3.47
N ARG A 560 -23.48 13.51 2.42
CA ARG A 560 -22.73 12.52 1.65
C ARG A 560 -21.52 12.02 2.44
N TRP A 561 -20.79 12.92 3.10
CA TRP A 561 -19.72 12.56 4.03
C TRP A 561 -20.25 11.65 5.14
N ARG A 562 -21.38 12.05 5.76
CA ARG A 562 -22.04 11.24 6.80
C ARG A 562 -22.34 9.83 6.31
N GLN A 563 -23.00 9.68 5.16
CA GLN A 563 -23.31 8.36 4.57
C GLN A 563 -22.04 7.55 4.28
N TYR A 564 -21.00 8.20 3.73
CA TYR A 564 -19.74 7.56 3.38
C TYR A 564 -19.02 6.97 4.61
N ILE A 565 -18.98 7.71 5.73
CA ILE A 565 -18.33 7.24 6.97
C ILE A 565 -19.20 6.26 7.77
N SER A 566 -20.51 6.15 7.52
CA SER A 566 -21.39 5.19 8.21
C SER A 566 -21.08 3.73 7.87
N HIS A 567 -20.26 3.46 6.86
CA HIS A 567 -19.93 2.10 6.42
C HIS A 567 -19.34 1.24 7.56
N ASN A 568 -20.03 0.14 7.90
CA ASN A 568 -19.69 -0.79 8.99
C ASN A 568 -19.54 -0.15 10.37
N TRP A 569 -20.11 1.05 10.58
CA TRP A 569 -20.08 1.71 11.88
C TRP A 569 -21.12 1.10 12.83
N GLN A 570 -20.65 0.54 13.96
CA GLN A 570 -21.49 -0.19 14.92
C GLN A 570 -21.33 0.38 16.34
N PRO A 571 -21.90 1.56 16.63
CA PRO A 571 -21.59 2.31 17.86
C PRO A 571 -21.98 1.57 19.14
N ASN A 572 -23.10 0.83 19.14
CA ASN A 572 -23.54 0.09 20.32
C ASN A 572 -22.62 -1.09 20.63
N ALA A 573 -22.20 -1.84 19.60
CA ALA A 573 -21.25 -2.94 19.76
C ALA A 573 -19.90 -2.44 20.28
N ILE A 574 -19.45 -1.27 19.79
CA ILE A 574 -18.22 -0.62 20.26
C ILE A 574 -18.32 -0.23 21.73
N ARG A 575 -19.42 0.41 22.15
CA ARG A 575 -19.63 0.77 23.55
C ARG A 575 -19.60 -0.47 24.44
N ASN A 576 -20.35 -1.51 24.06
CA ASN A 576 -20.40 -2.76 24.80
C ASN A 576 -19.02 -3.40 24.93
N ALA A 577 -18.22 -3.42 23.86
CA ALA A 577 -16.87 -3.98 23.88
C ALA A 577 -15.91 -3.17 24.79
N LEU A 578 -16.08 -1.86 24.88
CA LEU A 578 -15.18 -0.98 25.64
C LEU A 578 -15.60 -0.77 27.11
N ASN A 579 -16.81 -1.18 27.50
CA ASN A 579 -17.35 -0.92 28.85
C ASN A 579 -16.49 -1.54 29.96
N ASP A 580 -15.90 -2.72 29.72
CA ASP A 580 -15.16 -3.48 30.73
C ASP A 580 -13.64 -3.27 30.65
N ILE A 581 -13.16 -2.32 29.83
CA ILE A 581 -11.74 -2.01 29.75
C ILE A 581 -11.38 -1.04 30.87
N GLU A 582 -10.59 -1.53 31.84
CA GLU A 582 -10.07 -0.74 32.95
C GLU A 582 -9.30 0.49 32.43
N GLY A 583 -9.43 1.62 33.13
CA GLY A 583 -8.81 2.89 32.74
C GLY A 583 -9.51 3.63 31.59
N LEU A 584 -10.64 3.14 31.06
CA LEU A 584 -11.50 3.89 30.15
C LEU A 584 -12.79 4.34 30.84
N VAL A 585 -13.11 5.64 30.75
CA VAL A 585 -14.36 6.21 31.27
C VAL A 585 -15.10 6.92 30.16
N LEU A 586 -16.36 6.54 29.93
CA LEU A 586 -17.17 7.15 28.89
C LEU A 586 -17.46 8.63 29.20
N GLN A 587 -17.23 9.52 28.24
CA GLN A 587 -17.53 10.94 28.41
C GLN A 587 -19.05 11.24 28.39
N PRO A 588 -19.51 12.35 29.01
CA PRO A 588 -20.91 12.75 29.05
C PRO A 588 -21.56 12.86 27.67
N ALA A 589 -22.89 12.76 27.64
CA ALA A 589 -23.68 12.81 26.40
C ALA A 589 -23.38 14.03 25.51
N ALA A 590 -23.03 15.18 26.12
CA ALA A 590 -22.66 16.41 25.40
C ALA A 590 -21.44 16.26 24.47
N ASN A 591 -20.54 15.30 24.75
CA ASN A 591 -19.33 15.04 23.96
C ASN A 591 -19.48 13.90 22.94
N GLN A 592 -20.57 13.13 23.03
CA GLN A 592 -20.87 12.00 22.15
C GLN A 592 -21.55 12.47 20.87
N ARG A 593 -21.27 11.81 19.73
CA ARG A 593 -21.94 12.08 18.45
C ARG A 593 -22.32 10.78 17.74
N SER A 594 -23.12 10.90 16.68
CA SER A 594 -23.57 9.73 15.89
C SER A 594 -22.42 8.88 15.35
N HIS A 595 -21.30 9.51 14.98
CA HIS A 595 -20.10 8.89 14.40
C HIS A 595 -18.84 9.20 15.22
N LYS A 596 -18.99 9.47 16.52
CA LYS A 596 -17.88 9.65 17.46
C LYS A 596 -18.29 9.14 18.84
N ILE A 597 -17.48 8.24 19.39
CA ILE A 597 -17.58 7.82 20.79
C ILE A 597 -16.33 8.30 21.51
N SER A 598 -16.50 9.08 22.57
CA SER A 598 -15.37 9.68 23.29
C SER A 598 -15.25 9.10 24.71
N TYR A 599 -14.03 8.71 25.08
CA TYR A 599 -13.65 8.26 26.42
C TYR A 599 -12.57 9.17 27.00
N TRP A 600 -12.51 9.25 28.32
CA TRP A 600 -11.28 9.56 29.02
C TRP A 600 -10.46 8.27 29.17
N ILE A 601 -9.15 8.38 28.98
CA ILE A 601 -8.21 7.26 29.12
C ILE A 601 -7.17 7.60 30.18
N ASP A 602 -6.96 6.70 31.13
CA ASP A 602 -5.81 6.73 32.03
C ASP A 602 -4.68 5.88 31.43
N PRO A 603 -3.58 6.47 30.94
CA PRO A 603 -2.50 5.72 30.30
C PRO A 603 -1.69 4.86 31.29
N GLN A 604 -1.86 5.02 32.60
CA GLN A 604 -1.18 4.20 33.61
C GLN A 604 -1.92 2.88 33.87
N ILE A 605 -3.23 2.86 33.63
CA ILE A 605 -4.12 1.73 33.92
C ILE A 605 -4.58 1.06 32.63
N ALA A 606 -4.99 1.85 31.64
CA ALA A 606 -5.58 1.34 30.42
C ALA A 606 -4.56 0.58 29.56
N PRO A 607 -5.00 -0.46 28.82
CA PRO A 607 -4.18 -1.09 27.80
C PRO A 607 -3.70 -0.07 26.77
N GLN A 608 -2.56 -0.34 26.14
CA GLN A 608 -2.06 0.53 25.07
C GLN A 608 -3.11 0.64 23.95
N VAL A 609 -3.23 1.81 23.33
CA VAL A 609 -4.21 2.07 22.25
C VAL A 609 -4.14 1.03 21.12
N ARG A 610 -2.93 0.50 20.83
CA ARG A 610 -2.74 -0.59 19.87
C ARG A 610 -3.46 -1.88 20.30
N GLN A 611 -3.39 -2.24 21.58
CA GLN A 611 -4.04 -3.43 22.13
C GLN A 611 -5.57 -3.26 22.12
N ILE A 612 -6.07 -2.08 22.47
CA ILE A 612 -7.51 -1.74 22.36
C ILE A 612 -7.98 -1.91 20.91
N ARG A 613 -7.20 -1.39 19.94
CA ARG A 613 -7.53 -1.54 18.51
C ARG A 613 -7.57 -2.99 18.07
N GLN A 614 -6.58 -3.78 18.48
CA GLN A 614 -6.51 -5.20 18.15
C GLN A 614 -7.69 -5.97 18.77
N TYR A 615 -8.05 -5.66 20.01
CA TYR A 615 -9.21 -6.23 20.69
C TYR A 615 -10.51 -5.95 19.93
N LEU A 616 -10.78 -4.69 19.58
CA LEU A 616 -11.97 -4.32 18.80
C LEU A 616 -11.99 -5.01 17.43
N ARG A 617 -10.84 -5.03 16.74
CA ARG A 617 -10.71 -5.67 15.43
C ARG A 617 -11.03 -7.16 15.46
N ARG A 618 -10.57 -7.89 16.50
CA ARG A 618 -10.89 -9.32 16.69
C ARG A 618 -12.37 -9.59 16.93
N GLN A 619 -13.13 -8.58 17.34
CA GLN A 619 -14.60 -8.64 17.42
C GLN A 619 -15.31 -8.20 16.13
N GLY A 620 -14.56 -8.01 15.03
CA GLY A 620 -15.09 -7.51 13.77
C GLY A 620 -15.40 -6.01 13.77
N LEU A 621 -14.96 -5.26 14.79
CA LEU A 621 -15.20 -3.83 14.92
C LEU A 621 -14.03 -3.03 14.34
N ASN A 622 -14.13 -2.72 13.05
CA ASN A 622 -13.14 -1.93 12.33
C ASN A 622 -13.35 -0.43 12.56
N VAL A 623 -12.56 0.14 13.47
CA VAL A 623 -12.66 1.55 13.89
C VAL A 623 -11.31 2.25 13.81
N ARG A 624 -11.35 3.58 13.82
CA ARG A 624 -10.17 4.41 14.04
C ARG A 624 -10.15 4.88 15.49
N LEU A 625 -9.00 4.70 16.15
CA LEU A 625 -8.74 5.20 17.49
C LEU A 625 -7.81 6.41 17.41
N ILE A 626 -8.24 7.53 17.98
CA ILE A 626 -7.48 8.78 18.04
C ILE A 626 -7.25 9.12 19.51
N SER A 627 -5.99 9.23 19.91
CA SER A 627 -5.59 9.67 21.24
C SER A 627 -5.13 11.12 21.17
N SER A 628 -5.51 11.95 22.13
CA SER A 628 -5.03 13.32 22.25
C SER A 628 -4.86 13.77 23.70
N HIS A 629 -3.90 14.68 23.91
CA HIS A 629 -3.54 15.26 25.20
C HIS A 629 -3.25 14.24 26.31
N GLY A 630 -2.88 13.01 25.95
CA GLY A 630 -2.64 11.92 26.91
C GLY A 630 -3.83 11.51 27.79
N GLN A 631 -5.05 12.01 27.53
CA GLN A 631 -6.23 11.76 28.37
C GLN A 631 -7.53 11.53 27.61
N TYR A 632 -7.56 11.77 26.29
CA TYR A 632 -8.74 11.56 25.46
C TYR A 632 -8.53 10.41 24.48
N LEU A 633 -9.53 9.55 24.37
CA LEU A 633 -9.60 8.50 23.36
C LEU A 633 -10.92 8.64 22.58
N ASP A 634 -10.81 9.04 21.32
CA ASP A 634 -11.93 9.12 20.39
C ASP A 634 -11.95 7.89 19.47
N ILE A 635 -13.12 7.27 19.40
CA ILE A 635 -13.42 6.17 18.50
C ILE A 635 -14.29 6.71 17.36
N LEU A 636 -13.79 6.57 16.14
CA LEU A 636 -14.43 7.01 14.92
C LEU A 636 -14.64 5.83 13.96
N PRO A 637 -15.55 5.97 12.98
CA PRO A 637 -15.53 5.11 11.82
C PRO A 637 -14.14 5.08 11.19
N TRP A 638 -13.73 3.92 10.69
CA TRP A 638 -12.42 3.72 10.08
C TRP A 638 -12.05 4.79 9.02
N ARG A 639 -13.05 5.25 8.26
CA ARG A 639 -12.93 6.22 7.16
C ARG A 639 -12.91 7.69 7.60
N ALA A 640 -13.02 7.98 8.90
CA ALA A 640 -13.16 9.33 9.42
C ALA A 640 -11.92 9.78 10.21
N SER A 641 -11.49 11.01 9.95
CA SER A 641 -10.56 11.80 10.76
C SER A 641 -10.60 13.25 10.29
N LYS A 642 -9.97 14.17 11.03
CA LYS A 642 -9.78 15.57 10.56
C LYS A 642 -9.13 15.61 9.18
N GLY A 643 -8.08 14.81 8.97
CA GLY A 643 -7.35 14.75 7.71
C GLY A 643 -8.11 14.13 6.54
N ASP A 644 -8.95 13.13 6.81
CA ASP A 644 -9.81 12.52 5.78
C ASP A 644 -10.94 13.47 5.38
N ALA A 645 -11.58 14.13 6.35
CA ALA A 645 -12.62 15.13 6.12
C ALA A 645 -12.08 16.34 5.33
N LEU A 646 -10.86 16.79 5.66
CA LEU A 646 -10.18 17.86 4.96
C LEU A 646 -9.90 17.50 3.49
N ARG A 647 -9.39 16.29 3.21
CA ARG A 647 -9.14 15.82 1.83
C ARG A 647 -10.43 15.61 1.05
N TYR A 648 -11.48 15.12 1.71
CA TYR A 648 -12.82 15.06 1.13
C TYR A 648 -13.33 16.46 0.73
N CYS A 649 -13.21 17.45 1.61
CA CYS A 649 -13.56 18.84 1.30
C CYS A 649 -12.73 19.37 0.13
N ALA A 650 -11.41 19.13 0.14
CA ALA A 650 -10.51 19.57 -0.92
C ALA A 650 -10.87 18.94 -2.28
N LEU A 651 -11.33 17.69 -2.31
CA LEU A 651 -11.84 17.05 -3.52
C LEU A 651 -13.17 17.65 -3.97
N LYS A 652 -14.12 17.80 -3.06
CA LYS A 652 -15.45 18.36 -3.34
C LYS A 652 -15.39 19.77 -3.93
N TRP A 653 -14.48 20.60 -3.42
CA TRP A 653 -14.35 22.01 -3.79
C TRP A 653 -13.19 22.28 -4.76
N GLY A 654 -12.41 21.27 -5.14
CA GLY A 654 -11.33 21.41 -6.14
C GLY A 654 -10.01 21.98 -5.62
N PHE A 655 -9.84 22.20 -4.31
CA PHE A 655 -8.60 22.70 -3.71
C PHE A 655 -7.43 21.71 -3.87
N LEU A 656 -6.27 22.21 -4.31
CA LEU A 656 -5.03 21.43 -4.24
C LEU A 656 -4.57 21.33 -2.79
N ILE A 657 -4.16 20.13 -2.33
CA ILE A 657 -3.75 19.92 -0.93
C ILE A 657 -2.58 20.85 -0.52
N LYS A 658 -1.67 21.13 -1.45
CA LYS A 658 -0.55 22.09 -1.24
C LYS A 658 -0.98 23.54 -1.01
N ASN A 659 -2.23 23.89 -1.32
CA ASN A 659 -2.79 25.21 -1.08
C ASN A 659 -3.53 25.29 0.27
N LEU A 660 -3.59 24.18 1.02
CA LEU A 660 -4.19 24.12 2.33
C LEU A 660 -3.12 24.45 3.38
N LEU A 661 -3.36 25.50 4.15
CA LEU A 661 -2.62 25.79 5.37
C LEU A 661 -3.40 25.20 6.55
N VAL A 662 -2.75 24.38 7.35
CA VAL A 662 -3.37 23.73 8.51
C VAL A 662 -2.60 24.02 9.78
N ALA A 663 -3.29 24.21 10.90
CA ALA A 663 -2.65 24.42 12.20
C ALA A 663 -3.25 23.50 13.27
N GLY A 664 -2.41 22.95 14.14
CA GLY A 664 -2.84 22.08 15.25
C GLY A 664 -1.78 21.93 16.33
N ASP A 665 -2.15 21.29 17.43
CA ASP A 665 -1.35 21.20 18.65
C ASP A 665 -1.31 19.79 19.26
N SER A 666 -2.23 18.88 18.88
CA SER A 666 -2.41 17.62 19.60
C SER A 666 -2.51 16.38 18.71
N GLY A 667 -2.52 15.19 19.33
CA GLY A 667 -2.56 13.92 18.63
C GLY A 667 -3.74 13.74 17.65
N ASN A 668 -4.86 14.46 17.85
CA ASN A 668 -6.01 14.39 16.93
C ASN A 668 -5.81 15.19 15.62
N ASP A 669 -4.79 16.05 15.56
CA ASP A 669 -4.43 16.87 14.41
C ASP A 669 -3.48 16.17 13.44
N VAL A 670 -2.81 15.11 13.90
CA VAL A 670 -1.78 14.38 13.14
C VAL A 670 -2.22 14.07 11.70
N SER A 671 -3.47 13.66 11.51
CA SER A 671 -4.01 13.29 10.19
C SER A 671 -4.14 14.47 9.22
N MET A 672 -4.46 15.68 9.71
CA MET A 672 -4.59 16.87 8.88
C MET A 672 -3.24 17.56 8.64
N LEU A 673 -2.29 17.44 9.58
CA LEU A 673 -0.94 18.02 9.48
C LEU A 673 -0.02 17.29 8.49
N ARG A 674 -0.31 16.02 8.18
CA ARG A 674 0.51 15.18 7.29
C ARG A 674 0.17 15.33 5.82
N GLY A 675 1.11 14.92 4.98
CA GLY A 675 0.97 14.88 3.52
C GLY A 675 1.49 16.17 2.87
N ASN A 676 0.76 16.67 1.88
CA ASN A 676 1.11 17.86 1.12
C ASN A 676 0.55 19.17 1.70
N THR A 677 -0.13 19.13 2.85
CA THR A 677 -0.59 20.34 3.52
C THR A 677 0.61 21.19 3.96
N ARG A 678 0.48 22.51 3.90
CA ARG A 678 1.39 23.42 4.60
C ARG A 678 0.95 23.41 6.06
N ALA A 679 1.70 22.74 6.93
CA ALA A 679 1.23 22.46 8.27
C ALA A 679 2.02 23.22 9.32
N VAL A 680 1.33 23.76 10.32
CA VAL A 680 1.89 24.50 11.44
C VAL A 680 1.58 23.74 12.71
N VAL A 681 2.63 23.43 13.47
CA VAL A 681 2.53 22.95 14.85
C VAL A 681 2.91 24.11 15.74
N VAL A 682 1.96 24.60 16.55
CA VAL A 682 2.17 25.76 17.44
C VAL A 682 3.12 25.42 18.59
N GLY A 683 3.83 26.41 19.15
CA GLY A 683 4.91 26.18 20.11
C GLY A 683 4.47 25.50 21.42
N ASN A 684 3.20 25.66 21.81
CA ASN A 684 2.59 25.03 22.98
C ASN A 684 1.95 23.65 22.70
N HIS A 685 2.36 22.97 21.62
CA HIS A 685 1.86 21.65 21.24
C HIS A 685 2.17 20.54 22.26
N SER A 686 1.35 19.50 22.20
CA SER A 686 1.54 18.22 22.89
C SER A 686 2.71 17.43 22.31
N ARG A 687 3.45 16.72 23.17
CA ARG A 687 4.55 15.80 22.78
C ARG A 687 4.14 14.71 21.78
N GLU A 688 2.84 14.44 21.66
CA GLU A 688 2.27 13.52 20.65
C GLU A 688 2.64 13.90 19.21
N LEU A 689 2.94 15.19 18.97
CA LEU A 689 3.33 15.71 17.66
C LEU A 689 4.85 15.70 17.40
N ASP A 690 5.71 15.42 18.39
CA ASP A 690 7.18 15.49 18.21
C ASP A 690 7.69 14.57 17.09
N ARG A 691 7.04 13.43 16.89
CA ARG A 691 7.34 12.49 15.79
C ARG A 691 7.17 13.10 14.39
N LEU A 692 6.47 14.24 14.28
CA LEU A 692 6.24 14.93 13.02
C LEU A 692 7.38 15.89 12.63
N ARG A 693 8.35 16.16 13.51
CA ARG A 693 9.49 17.06 13.23
C ARG A 693 10.32 16.65 12.02
N THR A 694 10.30 15.38 11.66
CA THR A 694 11.03 14.83 10.51
C THR A 694 10.30 15.02 9.18
N HIS A 695 9.07 15.52 9.20
CA HIS A 695 8.28 15.74 7.98
C HIS A 695 8.59 17.11 7.35
N PRO A 696 8.90 17.16 6.05
CA PRO A 696 9.42 18.36 5.41
C PRO A 696 8.40 19.50 5.23
N ASN A 697 7.10 19.19 5.25
CA ASN A 697 6.03 20.17 5.03
C ASN A 697 5.42 20.69 6.34
N ILE A 698 6.02 20.38 7.49
CA ILE A 698 5.51 20.74 8.80
C ILE A 698 6.46 21.73 9.46
N TYR A 699 5.96 22.94 9.71
CA TYR A 699 6.65 23.99 10.43
C TYR A 699 6.31 23.88 11.92
N PHE A 700 7.33 23.77 12.77
CA PHE A 700 7.19 23.84 14.22
C PHE A 700 7.49 25.27 14.66
N ALA A 701 6.45 26.00 15.06
CA ALA A 701 6.55 27.39 15.47
C ALA A 701 7.11 27.52 16.88
N GLU A 702 7.78 28.64 17.15
CA GLU A 702 8.12 29.05 18.52
C GLU A 702 6.92 29.74 19.18
N GLY A 703 6.14 30.49 18.41
CA GLY A 703 4.94 31.17 18.86
C GLY A 703 3.86 30.22 19.37
N HIS A 704 3.23 30.59 20.49
CA HIS A 704 2.13 29.83 21.08
C HIS A 704 0.78 30.29 20.51
N TYR A 705 -0.19 29.38 20.43
CA TYR A 705 -1.55 29.67 19.98
C TYR A 705 -1.54 30.39 18.60
N ALA A 706 -2.36 31.44 18.45
CA ALA A 706 -2.46 32.22 17.22
C ALA A 706 -1.13 32.88 16.78
N TRP A 707 -0.18 33.11 17.69
CA TRP A 707 1.15 33.59 17.31
C TRP A 707 1.92 32.57 16.48
N GLY A 708 1.82 31.28 16.81
CA GLY A 708 2.44 30.22 16.03
C GLY A 708 1.83 30.10 14.63
N ILE A 709 0.52 30.35 14.51
CA ILE A 709 -0.16 30.41 13.21
C ILE A 709 0.38 31.56 12.36
N LEU A 710 0.52 32.76 12.94
CA LEU A 710 1.08 33.93 12.27
C LEU A 710 2.52 33.70 11.81
N GLU A 711 3.33 33.06 12.64
CA GLU A 711 4.69 32.64 12.30
C GLU A 711 4.71 31.67 11.11
N GLY A 712 3.83 30.67 11.12
CA GLY A 712 3.67 29.72 10.02
C GLY A 712 3.16 30.37 8.73
N LEU A 713 2.23 31.33 8.82
CA LEU A 713 1.75 32.12 7.68
C LEU A 713 2.91 32.88 7.01
N ALA A 714 3.77 33.51 7.81
CA ALA A 714 4.97 34.20 7.34
C ALA A 714 5.99 33.22 6.73
N HIS A 715 6.23 32.08 7.39
CA HIS A 715 7.15 31.05 6.91
C HIS A 715 6.78 30.54 5.51
N TYR A 716 5.49 30.26 5.28
CA TYR A 716 5.01 29.74 4.00
C TYR A 716 4.73 30.82 2.94
N GLN A 717 4.86 32.10 3.29
CA GLN A 717 4.64 33.25 2.40
C GLN A 717 3.29 33.14 1.65
N ILE A 718 2.21 32.89 2.38
CA ILE A 718 0.88 32.71 1.76
C ILE A 718 0.43 34.04 1.14
N PRO A 719 0.14 34.08 -0.18
CA PRO A 719 -0.34 35.30 -0.85
C PRO A 719 -1.62 35.82 -0.19
N GLY A 720 -1.70 37.14 0.04
CA GLY A 720 -2.87 37.79 0.65
C GLY A 720 -2.82 37.94 2.18
N PHE A 721 -1.81 37.36 2.85
CA PHE A 721 -1.44 37.74 4.21
C PHE A 721 -0.25 38.73 4.14
N ALA A 722 -0.41 39.95 4.68
CA ALA A 722 0.59 41.01 4.53
C ALA A 722 1.83 40.78 5.43
N ASP A 723 3.03 41.04 4.89
CA ASP A 723 4.32 41.04 5.62
C ASP A 723 4.47 42.19 6.64
N ARG A 724 3.41 42.94 6.93
CA ARG A 724 3.48 44.09 7.84
C ARG A 724 2.44 44.02 8.95
N PRO A 725 2.82 44.40 10.18
CA PRO A 725 1.86 44.62 11.25
C PRO A 725 0.87 45.74 10.84
N PRO A 726 -0.46 45.53 10.78
CA PRO A 726 -1.37 46.67 10.72
C PRO A 726 -1.17 47.56 11.97
N SER A 727 -1.13 48.87 11.78
CA SER A 727 -1.26 49.86 12.85
C SER A 727 -2.47 49.55 13.74
N PRO A 728 -2.49 49.96 15.03
CA PRO A 728 -3.61 49.66 15.92
C PRO A 728 -4.93 50.11 15.28
N LEU A 729 -5.81 49.15 15.01
CA LEU A 729 -7.14 49.42 14.47
C LEU A 729 -7.99 50.04 15.57
N VAL A 730 -8.38 51.30 15.37
CA VAL A 730 -9.47 51.93 16.11
C VAL A 730 -10.77 51.29 15.61
N TYR A 731 -11.48 50.60 16.50
CA TYR A 731 -12.78 50.00 16.21
C TYR A 731 -13.80 51.08 15.79
N PRO A 732 -14.50 50.95 14.65
CA PRO A 732 -15.79 51.61 14.48
C PRO A 732 -16.84 50.88 15.33
N SER A 733 -17.62 51.64 16.09
CA SER A 733 -18.71 51.13 16.95
C SER A 733 -19.72 50.27 16.18
N PRO A 734 -20.33 49.25 16.82
CA PRO A 734 -21.24 48.34 16.15
C PRO A 734 -22.55 49.01 15.76
N ILE A 735 -22.87 48.98 14.47
CA ILE A 735 -24.21 49.29 13.96
C ILE A 735 -25.13 48.11 14.25
N ALA A 736 -26.22 48.42 14.95
CA ALA A 736 -27.30 47.54 15.34
C ALA A 736 -27.95 46.82 14.15
N ARG A 737 -27.95 45.48 14.20
CA ARG A 737 -29.04 44.64 13.70
C ARG A 737 -29.12 43.42 14.61
N PHE A 738 -30.06 43.44 15.55
CA PHE A 738 -30.99 42.35 15.87
C PHE A 738 -31.93 42.87 16.97
N GLY A 739 -33.23 42.76 16.72
CA GLY A 739 -34.28 43.26 17.59
C GLY A 739 -34.23 42.63 18.97
N SER A 740 -34.35 43.49 19.97
CA SER A 740 -34.49 43.17 21.37
C SER A 740 -35.76 42.38 21.65
N SER A 741 -35.62 41.19 22.22
CA SER A 741 -36.58 40.66 23.19
C SER A 741 -35.81 40.22 24.43
N SER A 742 -35.96 41.01 25.48
CA SER A 742 -35.36 40.90 26.80
C SER A 742 -35.83 39.67 27.56
N ILE A 743 -34.91 38.86 28.07
CA ILE A 743 -35.08 38.14 29.35
C ILE A 743 -33.76 38.25 30.11
N ALA A 744 -33.80 39.01 31.20
CA ALA A 744 -32.76 39.08 32.21
C ALA A 744 -32.80 37.82 33.09
N GLY A 745 -31.64 37.27 33.43
CA GLY A 745 -31.50 36.15 34.36
C GLY A 745 -30.03 35.86 34.65
N ASP A 746 -29.68 36.07 35.93
CA ASP A 746 -28.43 35.83 36.66
C ASP A 746 -27.38 34.88 36.05
N ARG A 747 -26.11 35.33 36.11
CA ARG A 747 -24.90 34.50 35.95
C ARG A 747 -24.56 33.81 37.27
N PRO A 748 -24.37 32.47 37.28
CA PRO A 748 -23.42 31.83 38.16
C PRO A 748 -22.17 31.38 37.36
N GLY A 749 -21.02 31.35 38.05
CA GLY A 749 -19.69 31.18 37.48
C GLY A 749 -19.50 29.95 36.57
N GLY A 750 -18.63 30.13 35.58
CA GLY A 750 -18.27 29.11 34.60
C GLY A 750 -17.73 27.81 35.24
N PRO A 751 -18.01 26.64 34.65
CA PRO A 751 -17.58 25.38 35.21
C PRO A 751 -16.07 25.21 35.03
N LYS A 752 -15.38 24.88 36.13
CA LYS A 752 -14.02 24.31 36.09
C LYS A 752 -14.08 22.95 35.39
N GLN A 753 -13.19 22.72 34.42
CA GLN A 753 -12.94 21.40 33.86
C GLN A 753 -12.60 20.41 35.01
N PRO A 754 -13.23 19.23 35.09
CA PRO A 754 -12.87 18.25 36.09
C PRO A 754 -11.50 17.63 35.76
N THR A 755 -10.62 17.60 36.74
CA THR A 755 -9.39 16.80 36.73
C THR A 755 -9.73 15.31 36.73
N LEU A 756 -8.94 14.50 36.01
CA LEU A 756 -9.10 13.04 35.84
C LEU A 756 -9.43 12.29 37.15
N GLN A 757 -8.88 12.77 38.28
CA GLN A 757 -9.11 12.24 39.64
C GLN A 757 -10.58 12.25 40.10
N ARG A 758 -11.45 13.12 39.55
CA ARG A 758 -12.88 13.19 39.92
C ARG A 758 -13.80 12.34 39.04
N ALA A 759 -13.31 11.85 37.89
CA ALA A 759 -14.09 11.01 36.98
C ALA A 759 -13.82 9.51 37.17
N LEU A 760 -12.70 9.17 37.82
CA LEU A 760 -12.27 7.80 38.15
C LEU A 760 -12.54 7.40 39.62
N SER A 761 -13.03 8.33 40.44
CA SER A 761 -13.53 8.13 41.80
C SER A 761 -15.05 8.03 41.80
#